data_AF-A0A968J668-F1
#
_entry.id   AF-A0A968J668-F1
#
_cell.length_a   1.000
_cell.length_b   1.000
_cell.length_c   1.000
_cell.angle_alpha   90.00
_cell.angle_beta   90.00
_cell.angle_gamma   90.00
#
_symmetry.space_group_name_H-M   'P 1'
#
loop_
_entity.id
_entity.type
_entity.pdbx_description
1 polymer ?
#
loop_
_entity_poly.entity_id
_entity_poly.type
_entity_poly.pdbx_seq_one_letter_code
_entity_poly.pdbx_strand_id
1 'polypeptide(L)'
;MTVVATLAELEALIQNVQTAQAQFATYSQAQVDHIFKQAAQAANAARIPLAKMAVAETGMGIVEDKVIKNHFASEIIYNKYKNSKTCGLIEADPHYGIQKFAEPVGILAGIVPTTNPTSTAIFKSLIALKTRNAIIFSPHPRAKGCTIEAARIVLEAAVAAGAPPQIIGWIDVPSIELSQALMQHPAISLILATGGPGMVRAAYSSGHPSLGVGAGNTPAVIDRSADIRMAVSSILVSKTFDNGMICASEQSVIVDEPIYEEVKQEFAHRGAHLLSPEEKEGIRRLILKEGRLNAAIVGQPVTAIAEMAGFSVPEGTRVLIGESDEISTLEPLAYEKLSPILAMYRAHDFVDAVNKAQQLVAFGGRGHTAVLYTAVANRDDIAYFENHVEVGRVLINTPSSQGAIGDLYNFKLDPSLTLGCGTWGGNSVSVNVQPQHLLNVKTVTERRENMQWFRVPPKIYFKYGSLPVALQELRGKKRAFIITDKPLFEMGMLKEVTTVLDEIGVEHQIFYDVKPDPDLATVYKGLEQCNSFHPDVLIAFGGGSPMDAAKVIWLMYEHPETEFAGLAMRFMDIRKRVYDLPALGQRAMMVAIPTTSGTGSEVTPFAVVTDEKAGIKYPLADYSLTPNMAIVDPELVLHMPKRLTAYGGIDALTHALEAYVSVMSTEFTEGLALEAIGLLMTYLPRSYANGAQDPEARERVHYAATIAGLAFANAFLGICHSMAHKLGSSFHVPHGLANALMISHVIRYNATDAPFKQAIFSQYHFPHAKARYAEIADYLHLGGSNDDQKVELLVEAIENLKRQLDIPLTIKEVLSEEDKGFFEQLEELADQAFDDQCTGANPRYPLIRDLKELFVLAYQGCRVDATLFHPESEPQSKSEAIVTV
;
A
#
# COMPACT_ATOMS: atom_id res chain seq x y z
N MET A 1 46.35 14.74 16.42
CA MET A 1 45.14 14.45 17.21
C MET A 1 45.57 14.00 18.59
N THR A 2 44.78 14.31 19.62
CA THR A 2 44.98 13.81 20.99
C THR A 2 44.72 12.30 21.01
N VAL A 3 45.54 11.54 21.75
CA VAL A 3 45.34 10.08 21.90
C VAL A 3 44.05 9.84 22.67
N VAL A 4 43.18 8.96 22.17
CA VAL A 4 41.92 8.57 22.82
C VAL A 4 42.12 7.24 23.54
N ALA A 5 42.37 7.32 24.85
CA ALA A 5 42.59 6.18 25.75
C ALA A 5 41.66 6.20 26.98
N THR A 6 40.94 7.29 27.22
CA THR A 6 40.05 7.47 28.37
C THR A 6 38.65 7.94 27.95
N LEU A 7 37.66 7.79 28.84
CA LEU A 7 36.30 8.26 28.60
C LEU A 7 36.22 9.77 28.32
N ALA A 8 37.04 10.57 29.01
CA ALA A 8 37.07 12.02 28.81
C ALA A 8 37.62 12.41 27.43
N GLU A 9 38.63 11.68 26.93
CA GLU A 9 39.16 11.91 25.58
C GLU A 9 38.17 11.43 24.50
N LEU A 10 37.44 10.35 24.75
CA LEU A 10 36.37 9.87 23.86
C LEU A 10 35.24 10.91 23.77
N GLU A 11 34.83 11.49 24.89
CA GLU A 11 33.84 12.58 24.93
C GLU A 11 34.30 13.78 24.10
N ALA A 12 35.55 14.21 24.27
CA ALA A 12 36.13 15.31 23.50
C ALA A 12 36.17 15.00 22.00
N LEU A 13 36.50 13.76 21.62
CA LEU A 13 36.45 13.31 20.22
C LEU A 13 35.02 13.41 19.67
N ILE A 14 34.02 12.89 20.39
CA ILE A 14 32.62 12.91 19.96
C ILE A 14 32.14 14.34 19.73
N GLN A 15 32.45 15.27 20.63
CA GLN A 15 32.06 16.69 20.51
C GLN A 15 32.66 17.35 19.26
N ASN A 16 33.92 17.04 18.96
CA ASN A 16 34.58 17.56 17.76
C ASN A 16 33.99 16.96 16.47
N VAL A 17 33.72 15.65 16.48
CA VAL A 17 33.11 14.93 15.36
C VAL A 17 31.69 15.44 15.10
N GLN A 18 30.93 15.76 16.15
CA GLN A 18 29.60 16.36 16.05
C GLN A 18 29.65 17.71 15.34
N THR A 19 30.62 18.56 15.69
CA THR A 19 30.83 19.86 15.05
C THR A 19 31.19 19.69 13.57
N ALA A 20 32.08 18.75 13.26
CA ALA A 20 32.45 18.40 11.89
C ALA A 20 31.25 17.89 11.08
N GLN A 21 30.41 17.03 11.67
CA GLN A 21 29.22 16.49 11.04
C GLN A 21 28.20 17.58 10.70
N ALA A 22 27.95 18.50 11.65
CA ALA A 22 27.04 19.62 11.44
C ALA A 22 27.48 20.50 10.27
N GLN A 23 28.79 20.76 10.15
CA GLN A 23 29.35 21.45 8.99
C GLN A 23 29.15 20.63 7.70
N PHE A 24 29.48 19.34 7.73
CA PHE A 24 29.45 18.49 6.54
C PHE A 24 28.04 18.23 5.99
N ALA A 25 27.02 18.25 6.86
CA ALA A 25 25.62 18.13 6.47
C ALA A 25 25.18 19.21 5.46
N THR A 26 25.82 20.40 5.50
CA THR A 26 25.52 21.54 4.62
C THR A 26 26.12 21.44 3.22
N TYR A 27 26.95 20.43 2.95
CA TYR A 27 27.69 20.34 1.69
C TYR A 27 26.77 19.92 0.54
N SER A 28 27.05 20.49 -0.64
CA SER A 28 26.38 20.10 -1.88
C SER A 28 26.82 18.71 -2.36
N GLN A 29 26.00 18.09 -3.22
CA GLN A 29 26.32 16.80 -3.84
C GLN A 29 27.70 16.83 -4.53
N ALA A 30 28.03 17.90 -5.25
CA ALA A 30 29.30 18.03 -5.96
C ALA A 30 30.51 18.05 -5.01
N GLN A 31 30.41 18.74 -3.87
CA GLN A 31 31.47 18.76 -2.86
C GLN A 31 31.65 17.37 -2.23
N VAL A 32 30.54 16.72 -1.88
CA VAL A 32 30.54 15.35 -1.32
C VAL A 32 31.15 14.35 -2.30
N ASP A 33 30.79 14.44 -3.58
CA ASP A 33 31.28 13.54 -4.62
C ASP A 33 32.78 13.74 -4.89
N HIS A 34 33.26 14.99 -4.81
CA HIS A 34 34.68 15.30 -4.91
C HIS A 34 35.47 14.66 -3.74
N ILE A 35 34.99 14.86 -2.51
CA ILE A 35 35.57 14.27 -1.30
C ILE A 35 35.58 12.74 -1.38
N PHE A 36 34.44 12.14 -1.74
CA PHE A 36 34.28 10.69 -1.90
C PHE A 36 35.28 10.11 -2.92
N LYS A 37 35.46 10.79 -4.06
CA LYS A 37 36.44 10.39 -5.09
C LYS A 37 37.88 10.45 -4.57
N GLN A 38 38.29 11.56 -3.94
CA GLN A 38 39.67 11.73 -3.46
C GLN A 38 39.99 10.72 -2.34
N ALA A 39 39.05 10.52 -1.42
CA ALA A 39 39.15 9.51 -0.38
C ALA A 39 39.33 8.09 -0.95
N ALA A 40 38.50 7.71 -1.94
CA ALA A 40 38.59 6.39 -2.57
C ALA A 40 39.91 6.19 -3.34
N GLN A 41 40.38 7.22 -4.05
CA GLN A 41 41.66 7.18 -4.76
C GLN A 41 42.85 6.98 -3.81
N ALA A 42 42.87 7.71 -2.70
CA ALA A 42 43.93 7.58 -1.69
C ALA A 42 43.93 6.20 -1.03
N ALA A 43 42.76 5.67 -0.66
CA ALA A 43 42.62 4.33 -0.11
C ALA A 43 43.10 3.26 -1.10
N ASN A 44 42.74 3.38 -2.38
CA ASN A 44 43.17 2.44 -3.42
C ASN A 44 44.68 2.50 -3.69
N ALA A 45 45.28 3.70 -3.66
CA ALA A 45 46.72 3.87 -3.77
C ALA A 45 47.47 3.23 -2.58
N ALA A 46 46.90 3.30 -1.38
CA ALA A 46 47.46 2.74 -0.15
C ALA A 46 47.18 1.24 0.07
N ARG A 47 46.53 0.55 -0.88
CA ARG A 47 46.09 -0.86 -0.71
C ARG A 47 47.21 -1.83 -0.29
N ILE A 48 48.42 -1.65 -0.82
CA ILE A 48 49.60 -2.51 -0.54
C ILE A 48 50.19 -2.24 0.85
N PRO A 49 50.59 -1.01 1.22
CA PRO A 49 51.12 -0.77 2.56
C PRO A 49 50.12 -1.13 3.66
N LEU A 50 48.83 -0.84 3.48
CA LEU A 50 47.79 -1.23 4.43
C LEU A 50 47.62 -2.75 4.56
N ALA A 51 47.69 -3.49 3.45
CA ALA A 51 47.63 -4.95 3.47
C ALA A 51 48.82 -5.55 4.23
N LYS A 52 50.04 -5.08 3.96
CA LYS A 52 51.25 -5.51 4.67
C LYS A 52 51.16 -5.23 6.17
N MET A 53 50.69 -4.04 6.55
CA MET A 53 50.51 -3.66 7.94
C MET A 53 49.48 -4.55 8.64
N ALA A 54 48.36 -4.85 8.00
CA ALA A 54 47.33 -5.71 8.55
C ALA A 54 47.85 -7.15 8.78
N VAL A 55 48.57 -7.74 7.83
CA VAL A 55 49.18 -9.08 8.01
C VAL A 55 50.21 -9.06 9.14
N ALA A 56 51.11 -8.06 9.16
CA ALA A 56 52.16 -7.95 10.16
C ALA A 56 51.61 -7.75 11.58
N GLU A 57 50.57 -6.93 11.75
CA GLU A 57 49.97 -6.65 13.06
C GLU A 57 49.10 -7.80 13.57
N THR A 58 48.27 -8.39 12.70
CA THR A 58 47.31 -9.42 13.11
C THR A 58 47.91 -10.82 13.17
N GLY A 59 48.94 -11.07 12.36
CA GLY A 59 49.48 -12.41 12.08
C GLY A 59 48.55 -13.28 11.25
N MET A 60 47.60 -12.69 10.51
CA MET A 60 46.54 -13.43 9.80
C MET A 60 46.47 -13.06 8.32
N GLY A 61 46.26 -14.07 7.48
CA GLY A 61 45.91 -13.90 6.07
C GLY A 61 47.09 -13.76 5.12
N ILE A 62 46.78 -13.28 3.92
CA ILE A 62 47.73 -13.17 2.80
C ILE A 62 47.76 -11.72 2.32
N VAL A 63 48.97 -11.18 2.10
CA VAL A 63 49.13 -9.76 1.73
C VAL A 63 48.43 -9.45 0.42
N GLU A 64 48.61 -10.31 -0.59
CA GLU A 64 48.03 -10.18 -1.93
C GLU A 64 46.50 -10.18 -1.88
N ASP A 65 45.90 -11.06 -1.07
CA ASP A 65 44.44 -11.11 -0.91
C ASP A 65 43.92 -9.88 -0.15
N LYS A 66 44.63 -9.41 0.88
CA LYS A 66 44.28 -8.14 1.55
C LYS A 66 44.44 -6.93 0.63
N VAL A 67 45.36 -6.96 -0.34
CA VAL A 67 45.44 -5.94 -1.39
C VAL A 67 44.16 -5.92 -2.21
N ILE A 68 43.66 -7.10 -2.62
CA ILE A 68 42.40 -7.24 -3.36
C ILE A 68 41.22 -6.75 -2.50
N LYS A 69 41.18 -7.08 -1.20
CA LYS A 69 40.13 -6.60 -0.28
C LYS A 69 40.13 -5.08 -0.12
N ASN A 70 41.29 -4.46 -0.01
CA ASN A 70 41.42 -3.01 0.06
C ASN A 70 41.03 -2.35 -1.27
N HIS A 71 41.38 -2.96 -2.39
CA HIS A 71 40.97 -2.51 -3.72
C HIS A 71 39.45 -2.59 -3.89
N PHE A 72 38.83 -3.70 -3.47
CA PHE A 72 37.39 -3.88 -3.42
C PHE A 72 36.72 -2.79 -2.57
N ALA A 73 37.18 -2.60 -1.32
CA ALA A 73 36.61 -1.63 -0.41
C ALA A 73 36.75 -0.17 -0.88
N SER A 74 37.66 0.12 -1.81
CA SER A 74 37.89 1.46 -2.35
C SER A 74 37.27 1.65 -3.73
N GLU A 75 37.84 1.02 -4.76
CA GLU A 75 37.49 1.26 -6.15
C GLU A 75 36.11 0.71 -6.54
N ILE A 76 35.76 -0.49 -6.08
CA ILE A 76 34.46 -1.11 -6.38
C ILE A 76 33.33 -0.34 -5.67
N ILE A 77 33.52 -0.02 -4.39
CA ILE A 77 32.59 0.82 -3.61
C ILE A 77 32.41 2.20 -4.26
N TYR A 78 33.50 2.85 -4.67
CA TYR A 78 33.42 4.13 -5.38
C TYR A 78 32.62 4.02 -6.69
N ASN A 79 32.94 3.03 -7.53
CA ASN A 79 32.30 2.90 -8.82
C ASN A 79 30.80 2.62 -8.72
N LYS A 80 30.38 1.82 -7.73
CA LYS A 80 28.97 1.57 -7.47
C LYS A 80 28.22 2.84 -7.07
N TYR A 81 28.77 3.62 -6.13
CA TYR A 81 28.01 4.68 -5.46
C TYR A 81 28.33 6.11 -5.92
N LYS A 82 29.28 6.30 -6.86
CA LYS A 82 29.67 7.66 -7.34
C LYS A 82 28.48 8.50 -7.79
N ASN A 83 27.49 7.90 -8.45
CA ASN A 83 26.32 8.58 -9.00
C ASN A 83 25.08 8.54 -8.07
N SER A 84 25.17 7.94 -6.88
CA SER A 84 24.04 7.91 -5.95
C SER A 84 23.73 9.34 -5.46
N LYS A 85 22.46 9.75 -5.56
CA LYS A 85 21.99 11.02 -4.98
C LYS A 85 21.85 10.84 -3.46
N THR A 86 22.59 11.63 -2.71
CA THR A 86 22.68 11.52 -1.25
C THR A 86 22.55 12.88 -0.56
N CYS A 87 22.32 13.96 -1.32
CA CYS A 87 22.21 15.33 -0.83
C CYS A 87 20.92 16.02 -1.30
N GLY A 88 20.16 16.60 -0.36
CA GLY A 88 18.99 17.39 -0.68
C GLY A 88 17.92 16.57 -1.43
N LEU A 89 17.30 17.17 -2.45
CA LEU A 89 16.24 16.54 -3.24
C LEU A 89 16.77 15.33 -4.04
N ILE A 90 16.27 14.14 -3.72
CA ILE A 90 16.68 12.89 -4.38
C ILE A 90 15.62 12.37 -5.36
N GLU A 91 14.34 12.65 -5.08
CA GLU A 91 13.19 12.24 -5.88
C GLU A 91 12.16 13.37 -5.88
N ALA A 92 11.57 13.65 -7.04
CA ALA A 92 10.49 14.62 -7.18
C ALA A 92 9.50 14.13 -8.22
N ASP A 93 8.22 14.13 -7.85
CA ASP A 93 7.10 13.91 -8.75
C ASP A 93 6.10 15.07 -8.61
N PRO A 94 6.22 16.10 -9.48
CA PRO A 94 5.32 17.26 -9.45
C PRO A 94 3.85 16.91 -9.68
N HIS A 95 3.55 15.84 -10.43
CA HIS A 95 2.18 15.45 -10.75
C HIS A 95 1.46 14.96 -9.48
N TYR A 96 2.10 14.07 -8.73
CA TYR A 96 1.57 13.60 -7.44
C TYR A 96 1.91 14.51 -6.26
N GLY A 97 2.61 15.62 -6.49
CA GLY A 97 2.94 16.61 -5.46
C GLY A 97 3.86 16.06 -4.37
N ILE A 98 4.75 15.13 -4.71
CA ILE A 98 5.66 14.49 -3.74
C ILE A 98 7.12 14.83 -4.03
N GLN A 99 7.88 15.11 -2.98
CA GLN A 99 9.32 15.29 -3.02
C GLN A 99 9.96 14.49 -1.87
N LYS A 100 11.13 13.90 -2.12
CA LYS A 100 11.92 13.22 -1.10
C LYS A 100 13.30 13.83 -1.00
N PHE A 101 13.72 14.11 0.23
CA PHE A 101 15.01 14.71 0.56
C PHE A 101 15.86 13.74 1.37
N ALA A 102 17.12 13.58 1.00
CA ALA A 102 18.10 12.82 1.76
C ALA A 102 18.73 13.68 2.86
N GLU A 103 18.68 13.18 4.10
CA GLU A 103 19.30 13.78 5.28
C GLU A 103 20.32 12.79 5.87
N PRO A 104 21.54 13.23 6.25
CA PRO A 104 22.46 12.36 6.98
C PRO A 104 21.81 11.87 8.28
N VAL A 105 22.11 10.65 8.70
CA VAL A 105 21.65 10.16 10.02
C VAL A 105 22.37 10.87 11.16
N GLY A 106 23.62 11.32 10.97
CA GLY A 106 24.42 12.02 11.97
C GLY A 106 25.80 11.41 12.18
N ILE A 107 26.09 11.00 13.41
CA ILE A 107 27.38 10.38 13.78
C ILE A 107 27.22 8.85 13.85
N LEU A 108 28.12 8.15 13.18
CA LEU A 108 28.17 6.70 13.13
C LEU A 108 29.20 6.15 14.11
N ALA A 109 28.85 5.07 14.83
CA ALA A 109 29.83 4.23 15.53
C ALA A 109 30.24 3.05 14.63
N GLY A 110 31.49 3.04 14.16
CA GLY A 110 32.03 2.01 13.28
C GLY A 110 32.79 0.94 14.05
N ILE A 111 32.18 -0.22 14.29
CA ILE A 111 32.89 -1.34 14.92
C ILE A 111 33.65 -2.14 13.87
N VAL A 112 34.94 -2.41 14.08
CA VAL A 112 35.82 -3.02 13.08
C VAL A 112 36.39 -4.36 13.58
N PRO A 113 36.30 -5.45 12.80
CA PRO A 113 36.80 -6.77 13.20
C PRO A 113 38.29 -6.92 12.94
N THR A 114 38.91 -7.92 13.59
CA THR A 114 40.34 -8.24 13.38
C THR A 114 40.64 -8.90 12.03
N THR A 115 39.65 -9.49 11.36
CA THR A 115 39.82 -10.25 10.10
C THR A 115 39.92 -9.33 8.88
N ASN A 116 39.12 -8.26 8.86
CA ASN A 116 38.99 -7.31 7.76
C ASN A 116 39.26 -5.86 8.22
N PRO A 117 40.38 -5.56 8.92
CA PRO A 117 40.51 -4.30 9.66
C PRO A 117 40.55 -3.08 8.72
N THR A 118 41.49 -3.07 7.78
CA THR A 118 41.73 -1.97 6.84
C THR A 118 40.60 -1.82 5.84
N SER A 119 40.18 -2.92 5.20
CA SER A 119 39.12 -2.89 4.18
C SER A 119 37.76 -2.46 4.75
N THR A 120 37.42 -2.87 5.99
CA THR A 120 36.17 -2.43 6.64
C THR A 120 36.21 -0.97 7.02
N ALA A 121 37.35 -0.47 7.52
CA ALA A 121 37.52 0.95 7.81
C ALA A 121 37.36 1.80 6.54
N ILE A 122 38.03 1.42 5.44
CA ILE A 122 37.89 2.08 4.13
C ILE A 122 36.42 2.08 3.69
N PHE A 123 35.79 0.91 3.62
CA PHE A 123 34.40 0.77 3.18
C PHE A 123 33.46 1.68 3.98
N LYS A 124 33.51 1.62 5.32
CA LYS A 124 32.63 2.40 6.21
C LYS A 124 32.90 3.89 6.10
N SER A 125 34.15 4.32 6.03
CA SER A 125 34.50 5.73 5.82
C SER A 125 33.95 6.25 4.50
N LEU A 126 34.12 5.49 3.41
CA LEU A 126 33.66 5.90 2.09
C LEU A 126 32.14 6.07 2.03
N ILE A 127 31.37 5.09 2.53
CA ILE A 127 29.90 5.21 2.53
C ILE A 127 29.41 6.29 3.52
N ALA A 128 30.10 6.51 4.64
CA ALA A 128 29.78 7.60 5.58
C ALA A 128 30.01 8.98 4.96
N LEU A 129 31.15 9.15 4.27
CA LEU A 129 31.49 10.38 3.57
C LEU A 129 30.48 10.67 2.45
N LYS A 130 30.13 9.66 1.64
CA LYS A 130 29.17 9.80 0.54
C LYS A 130 27.79 10.26 1.02
N THR A 131 27.45 10.05 2.29
CA THR A 131 26.14 10.38 2.87
C THR A 131 26.19 11.55 3.85
N ARG A 132 27.30 12.30 3.91
CA ARG A 132 27.49 13.46 4.83
C ARG A 132 27.43 13.10 6.32
N ASN A 133 27.69 11.84 6.65
CA ASN A 133 27.81 11.42 8.04
C ASN A 133 29.26 11.57 8.52
N ALA A 134 29.39 11.70 9.84
CA ALA A 134 30.68 11.50 10.49
C ALA A 134 30.77 10.08 11.02
N ILE A 135 31.98 9.56 11.25
CA ILE A 135 32.16 8.20 11.78
C ILE A 135 33.30 8.13 12.79
N ILE A 136 33.07 7.43 13.90
CA ILE A 136 34.06 7.14 14.92
C ILE A 136 34.29 5.63 14.96
N PHE A 137 35.53 5.19 14.74
CA PHE A 137 35.87 3.78 14.74
C PHE A 137 36.23 3.26 16.13
N SER A 138 35.66 2.10 16.48
CA SER A 138 36.17 1.24 17.55
C SER A 138 36.90 0.04 16.94
N PRO A 139 38.26 0.07 16.88
CA PRO A 139 39.03 -1.02 16.31
C PRO A 139 39.14 -2.21 17.25
N HIS A 140 39.27 -3.42 16.69
CA HIS A 140 39.66 -4.58 17.48
C HIS A 140 41.10 -4.41 18.03
N PRO A 141 41.39 -4.75 19.29
CA PRO A 141 42.71 -4.52 19.91
C PRO A 141 43.90 -5.15 19.16
N ARG A 142 43.69 -6.30 18.50
CA ARG A 142 44.71 -7.00 17.69
C ARG A 142 44.98 -6.38 16.31
N ALA A 143 44.22 -5.36 15.91
CA ALA A 143 44.31 -4.77 14.57
C ALA A 143 44.15 -3.24 14.60
N LYS A 144 44.45 -2.62 15.74
CA LYS A 144 44.16 -1.21 15.96
C LYS A 144 45.01 -0.30 15.11
N GLY A 145 46.32 -0.59 14.97
CA GLY A 145 47.24 0.24 14.21
C GLY A 145 46.87 0.32 12.73
N CYS A 146 46.63 -0.83 12.09
CA CYS A 146 46.26 -0.87 10.67
C CYS A 146 44.86 -0.30 10.42
N THR A 147 43.90 -0.50 11.34
CA THR A 147 42.57 0.11 11.25
C THR A 147 42.66 1.64 11.31
N ILE A 148 43.40 2.17 12.29
CA ILE A 148 43.62 3.60 12.49
C ILE A 148 44.33 4.21 11.28
N GLU A 149 45.36 3.54 10.76
CA GLU A 149 46.11 4.01 9.59
C GLU A 149 45.22 4.09 8.34
N ALA A 150 44.34 3.11 8.13
CA ALA A 150 43.36 3.16 7.03
C ALA A 150 42.38 4.34 7.19
N ALA A 151 41.85 4.55 8.39
CA ALA A 151 40.95 5.68 8.69
C ALA A 151 41.66 7.03 8.51
N ARG A 152 42.94 7.13 8.94
CA ARG A 152 43.78 8.33 8.80
C ARG A 152 44.02 8.69 7.34
N ILE A 153 44.39 7.72 6.50
CA ILE A 153 44.62 7.95 5.05
C ILE A 153 43.35 8.47 4.38
N VAL A 154 42.20 7.88 4.69
CA VAL A 154 40.91 8.32 4.14
C VAL A 154 40.56 9.72 4.64
N LEU A 155 40.73 10.00 5.93
CA LEU A 155 40.47 11.31 6.52
C LEU A 155 41.35 12.40 5.90
N GLU A 156 42.66 12.20 5.81
CA GLU A 156 43.58 13.19 5.26
C GLU A 156 43.26 13.53 3.81
N ALA A 157 42.94 12.52 2.99
CA ALA A 157 42.51 12.73 1.61
C ALA A 157 41.16 13.46 1.53
N ALA A 158 40.21 13.10 2.40
CA ALA A 158 38.92 13.79 2.48
C ALA A 158 39.09 15.26 2.87
N VAL A 159 39.93 15.56 3.87
CA VAL A 159 40.20 16.92 4.36
C VAL A 159 40.94 17.74 3.31
N ALA A 160 41.93 17.16 2.63
CA ALA A 160 42.60 17.80 1.50
C ALA A 160 41.64 18.14 0.36
N ALA A 161 40.56 17.35 0.19
CA ALA A 161 39.48 17.58 -0.76
C ALA A 161 38.37 18.53 -0.23
N GLY A 162 38.53 19.08 0.98
CA GLY A 162 37.63 20.07 1.57
C GLY A 162 36.68 19.54 2.65
N ALA A 163 36.80 18.28 3.09
CA ALA A 163 36.00 17.78 4.22
C ALA A 163 36.42 18.43 5.56
N PRO A 164 35.53 18.50 6.56
CA PRO A 164 35.90 18.99 7.89
C PRO A 164 36.99 18.13 8.56
N PRO A 165 37.98 18.72 9.26
CA PRO A 165 39.17 18.03 9.77
C PRO A 165 38.93 16.81 10.69
N GLN A 166 37.77 16.72 11.33
CA GLN A 166 37.44 15.68 12.32
C GLN A 166 36.20 14.88 11.92
N ILE A 167 35.92 14.78 10.62
CA ILE A 167 34.75 14.04 10.13
C ILE A 167 34.88 12.52 10.30
N ILE A 168 36.11 12.02 10.47
CA ILE A 168 36.44 10.64 10.84
C ILE A 168 37.28 10.68 12.12
N GLY A 169 36.94 9.85 13.10
CA GLY A 169 37.66 9.66 14.35
C GLY A 169 37.84 8.18 14.70
N TRP A 170 38.60 7.89 15.76
CA TRP A 170 38.85 6.52 16.23
C TRP A 170 39.28 6.48 17.70
N ILE A 171 39.20 5.29 18.31
CA ILE A 171 39.76 5.00 19.63
C ILE A 171 41.18 4.44 19.47
N ASP A 172 42.20 5.13 19.99
CA ASP A 172 43.62 4.73 19.88
C ASP A 172 43.98 3.52 20.76
N VAL A 173 43.39 3.45 21.96
CA VAL A 173 43.60 2.35 22.91
C VAL A 173 42.24 1.66 23.19
N PRO A 174 41.82 0.72 22.32
CA PRO A 174 40.48 0.13 22.42
C PRO A 174 40.31 -0.71 23.70
N SER A 175 39.20 -0.47 24.39
CA SER A 175 38.73 -1.27 25.51
C SER A 175 37.24 -1.58 25.36
N ILE A 176 36.74 -2.57 26.11
CA ILE A 176 35.31 -2.88 26.15
C ILE A 176 34.52 -1.66 26.65
N GLU A 177 35.03 -0.99 27.70
CA GLU A 177 34.43 0.20 28.29
C GLU A 177 34.29 1.34 27.28
N LEU A 178 35.36 1.68 26.54
CA LEU A 178 35.31 2.75 25.53
C LEU A 178 34.38 2.39 24.35
N SER A 179 34.36 1.11 23.95
CA SER A 179 33.47 0.65 22.88
C SER A 179 32.00 0.75 23.29
N GLN A 180 31.67 0.35 24.52
CA GLN A 180 30.33 0.45 25.08
C GLN A 180 29.92 1.92 25.25
N ALA A 181 30.81 2.74 25.80
CA ALA A 181 30.57 4.18 25.95
C ALA A 181 30.29 4.84 24.60
N LEU A 182 31.07 4.54 23.56
CA LEU A 182 30.81 5.03 22.21
C LEU A 182 29.42 4.59 21.72
N MET A 183 29.10 3.29 21.80
CA MET A 183 27.81 2.77 21.31
C MET A 183 26.60 3.34 22.06
N GLN A 184 26.74 3.66 23.35
CA GLN A 184 25.65 4.17 24.20
C GLN A 184 25.61 5.69 24.27
N HIS A 185 26.56 6.39 23.66
CA HIS A 185 26.63 7.84 23.76
C HIS A 185 25.45 8.52 23.02
N PRO A 186 24.74 9.48 23.63
CA PRO A 186 23.53 10.10 23.05
C PRO A 186 23.72 10.80 21.70
N ALA A 187 24.96 11.21 21.37
CA ALA A 187 25.27 11.83 20.08
C ALA A 187 25.45 10.83 18.93
N ILE A 188 25.55 9.52 19.21
CA ILE A 188 25.63 8.51 18.17
C ILE A 188 24.23 8.23 17.61
N SER A 189 24.10 8.30 16.29
CA SER A 189 22.81 8.16 15.62
C SER A 189 22.58 6.74 15.10
N LEU A 190 23.66 6.03 14.74
CA LEU A 190 23.58 4.70 14.16
C LEU A 190 24.89 3.92 14.38
N ILE A 191 24.79 2.64 14.73
CA ILE A 191 25.96 1.76 14.91
C ILE A 191 26.11 0.83 13.71
N LEU A 192 27.31 0.81 13.11
CA LEU A 192 27.71 -0.18 12.11
C LEU A 192 28.52 -1.28 12.80
N ALA A 193 27.84 -2.35 13.23
CA ALA A 193 28.43 -3.42 14.05
C ALA A 193 28.94 -4.58 13.18
N THR A 194 30.21 -4.53 12.79
CA THR A 194 30.87 -5.64 12.08
C THR A 194 31.84 -6.33 13.04
N GLY A 195 31.42 -7.46 13.60
CA GLY A 195 32.19 -8.21 14.58
C GLY A 195 31.50 -9.50 14.95
N GLY A 196 32.05 -10.22 15.93
CA GLY A 196 31.45 -11.46 16.40
C GLY A 196 30.08 -11.25 17.08
N PRO A 197 29.31 -12.34 17.30
CA PRO A 197 27.93 -12.26 17.82
C PRO A 197 27.77 -11.45 19.11
N GLY A 198 28.76 -11.52 20.03
CA GLY A 198 28.73 -10.76 21.28
C GLY A 198 28.75 -9.24 21.07
N MET A 199 29.52 -8.76 20.09
CA MET A 199 29.63 -7.34 19.78
C MET A 199 28.38 -6.82 19.05
N VAL A 200 27.83 -7.63 18.15
CA VAL A 200 26.56 -7.30 17.47
C VAL A 200 25.42 -7.23 18.48
N ARG A 201 25.34 -8.19 19.42
CA ARG A 201 24.37 -8.15 20.51
C ARG A 201 24.51 -6.90 21.38
N ALA A 202 25.75 -6.49 21.69
CA ALA A 202 26.01 -5.26 22.44
C ALA A 202 25.53 -4.01 21.69
N ALA A 203 25.74 -3.94 20.37
CA ALA A 203 25.23 -2.85 19.54
C ALA A 203 23.70 -2.77 19.57
N TYR A 204 22.98 -3.88 19.35
CA TYR A 204 21.52 -3.92 19.44
C TYR A 204 20.97 -3.69 20.86
N SER A 205 21.82 -3.82 21.90
CA SER A 205 21.47 -3.55 23.30
C SER A 205 21.90 -2.15 23.75
N SER A 206 22.42 -1.31 22.84
CA SER A 206 22.97 0.01 23.18
C SER A 206 21.91 1.10 23.40
N GLY A 207 20.67 0.86 22.96
CA GLY A 207 19.62 1.88 22.89
C GLY A 207 19.59 2.67 21.57
N HIS A 208 20.58 2.51 20.69
CA HIS A 208 20.64 3.16 19.38
C HIS A 208 20.29 2.21 18.23
N PRO A 209 19.72 2.75 17.12
CA PRO A 209 19.61 2.01 15.87
C PRO A 209 20.95 1.38 15.49
N SER A 210 20.92 0.14 15.03
CA SER A 210 22.12 -0.63 14.73
C SER A 210 21.95 -1.42 13.44
N LEU A 211 23.00 -1.46 12.62
CA LEU A 211 23.16 -2.33 11.47
C LEU A 211 24.25 -3.35 11.81
N GLY A 212 23.82 -4.53 12.25
CA GLY A 212 24.70 -5.64 12.58
C GLY A 212 24.93 -6.60 11.43
N VAL A 213 25.81 -7.56 11.71
CA VAL A 213 26.09 -8.73 10.87
C VAL A 213 25.85 -10.00 11.70
N GLY A 214 25.94 -11.18 11.06
CA GLY A 214 25.93 -12.48 11.75
C GLY A 214 27.19 -13.28 11.45
N ALA A 215 27.36 -14.40 12.16
CA ALA A 215 28.34 -15.43 11.79
C ALA A 215 27.93 -16.09 10.47
N GLY A 216 28.91 -16.52 9.68
CA GLY A 216 28.66 -17.23 8.43
C GLY A 216 29.03 -18.70 8.55
N ASN A 217 28.06 -19.59 8.45
CA ASN A 217 28.29 -21.04 8.35
C ASN A 217 27.88 -21.57 6.98
N THR A 218 28.43 -20.97 5.92
CA THR A 218 27.97 -21.15 4.54
C THR A 218 28.12 -22.60 4.05
N PRO A 219 27.02 -23.32 3.77
CA PRO A 219 27.08 -24.60 3.06
C PRO A 219 27.12 -24.38 1.54
N ALA A 220 27.87 -25.23 0.83
CA ALA A 220 27.86 -25.32 -0.62
C ALA A 220 27.33 -26.70 -1.05
N VAL A 221 26.12 -26.73 -1.59
CA VAL A 221 25.53 -27.95 -2.18
C VAL A 221 26.07 -28.12 -3.60
N ILE A 222 26.54 -29.33 -3.92
CA ILE A 222 26.93 -29.72 -5.28
C ILE A 222 25.97 -30.81 -5.73
N ASP A 223 25.01 -30.41 -6.56
CA ASP A 223 24.03 -31.29 -7.19
C ASP A 223 24.69 -32.16 -8.27
N ARG A 224 24.13 -33.35 -8.54
CA ARG A 224 24.61 -34.30 -9.57
C ARG A 224 24.72 -33.70 -10.97
N SER A 225 23.96 -32.64 -11.27
CA SER A 225 23.98 -31.99 -12.58
C SER A 225 25.03 -30.86 -12.69
N ALA A 226 25.76 -30.56 -11.61
CA ALA A 226 26.73 -29.47 -11.58
C ALA A 226 27.92 -29.70 -12.52
N ASP A 227 28.49 -28.61 -13.03
CA ASP A 227 29.86 -28.62 -13.55
C ASP A 227 30.82 -28.74 -12.37
N ILE A 228 31.30 -29.96 -12.12
CA ILE A 228 32.17 -30.30 -10.99
C ILE A 228 33.48 -29.47 -11.01
N ARG A 229 34.06 -29.25 -12.19
CA ARG A 229 35.33 -28.50 -12.31
C ARG A 229 35.15 -27.05 -11.92
N MET A 230 34.05 -26.43 -12.37
CA MET A 230 33.68 -25.06 -12.00
C MET A 230 33.35 -24.97 -10.51
N ALA A 231 32.55 -25.91 -9.99
CA ALA A 231 32.15 -25.92 -8.58
C ALA A 231 33.36 -25.99 -7.64
N VAL A 232 34.23 -26.98 -7.84
CA VAL A 232 35.45 -27.15 -7.03
C VAL A 232 36.38 -25.95 -7.17
N SER A 233 36.58 -25.42 -8.39
CA SER A 233 37.43 -24.24 -8.60
C SER A 233 36.90 -23.01 -7.87
N SER A 234 35.58 -22.78 -7.91
CA SER A 234 34.91 -21.67 -7.26
C SER A 234 35.01 -21.77 -5.74
N ILE A 235 34.74 -22.95 -5.17
CA ILE A 235 34.88 -23.21 -3.74
C ILE A 235 36.32 -22.97 -3.29
N LEU A 236 37.32 -23.45 -4.03
CA LEU A 236 38.72 -23.22 -3.69
C LEU A 236 39.12 -21.75 -3.77
N VAL A 237 38.70 -21.02 -4.81
CA VAL A 237 38.96 -19.57 -4.92
C VAL A 237 38.38 -18.82 -3.72
N SER A 238 37.15 -19.13 -3.31
CA SER A 238 36.51 -18.49 -2.17
C SER A 238 37.17 -18.90 -0.84
N LYS A 239 37.34 -20.20 -0.60
CA LYS A 239 37.83 -20.73 0.67
C LYS A 239 39.28 -20.36 0.96
N THR A 240 40.13 -20.28 -0.05
CA THR A 240 41.55 -19.96 0.15
C THR A 240 41.79 -18.45 0.22
N PHE A 241 40.84 -17.62 -0.19
CA PHE A 241 41.00 -16.17 -0.21
C PHE A 241 41.20 -15.60 1.19
N ASP A 242 42.34 -14.96 1.40
CA ASP A 242 42.83 -14.44 2.68
C ASP A 242 42.77 -15.51 3.78
N ASN A 243 43.15 -16.75 3.44
CA ASN A 243 43.06 -17.93 4.29
C ASN A 243 41.65 -18.16 4.88
N GLY A 244 40.59 -17.92 4.10
CA GLY A 244 39.22 -18.25 4.48
C GLY A 244 38.59 -17.33 5.52
N MET A 245 39.10 -16.10 5.67
CA MET A 245 38.64 -15.14 6.68
C MET A 245 37.39 -14.33 6.31
N ILE A 246 36.89 -14.45 5.08
CA ILE A 246 35.60 -13.87 4.72
C ILE A 246 34.49 -14.71 5.37
N CYS A 247 33.58 -14.08 6.13
CA CYS A 247 32.48 -14.76 6.82
C CYS A 247 31.56 -15.52 5.86
N ALA A 248 31.38 -15.02 4.62
CA ALA A 248 30.63 -15.73 3.59
C ALA A 248 31.33 -16.98 3.04
N SER A 249 32.63 -17.20 3.30
CA SER A 249 33.40 -18.34 2.77
C SER A 249 32.77 -19.67 3.15
N GLU A 250 32.83 -20.63 2.24
CA GLU A 250 32.29 -21.97 2.43
C GLU A 250 32.87 -22.59 3.71
N GLN A 251 32.02 -23.19 4.51
CA GLN A 251 32.42 -23.94 5.70
C GLN A 251 32.26 -25.45 5.49
N SER A 252 31.35 -25.83 4.60
CA SER A 252 31.04 -27.20 4.25
C SER A 252 30.70 -27.32 2.77
N VAL A 253 31.03 -28.47 2.20
CA VAL A 253 30.54 -28.91 0.90
C VAL A 253 29.65 -30.13 1.12
N ILE A 254 28.49 -30.15 0.49
CA ILE A 254 27.49 -31.22 0.61
C ILE A 254 27.28 -31.75 -0.80
N VAL A 255 27.66 -33.00 -1.03
CA VAL A 255 27.75 -33.56 -2.37
C VAL A 255 26.79 -34.72 -2.52
N ASP A 256 26.02 -34.70 -3.60
CA ASP A 256 25.11 -35.77 -3.97
C ASP A 256 25.88 -37.08 -4.24
N GLU A 257 25.36 -38.19 -3.70
CA GLU A 257 25.99 -39.51 -3.70
C GLU A 257 26.58 -39.94 -5.05
N PRO A 258 25.87 -39.77 -6.20
CA PRO A 258 26.36 -40.26 -7.50
C PRO A 258 27.66 -39.63 -7.98
N ILE A 259 27.97 -38.40 -7.53
CA ILE A 259 29.16 -37.64 -7.97
C ILE A 259 30.18 -37.42 -6.85
N TYR A 260 29.94 -37.98 -5.66
CA TYR A 260 30.77 -37.72 -4.48
C TYR A 260 32.25 -38.02 -4.70
N GLU A 261 32.57 -39.20 -5.25
CA GLU A 261 33.96 -39.60 -5.50
C GLU A 261 34.63 -38.77 -6.59
N GLU A 262 33.88 -38.36 -7.62
CA GLU A 262 34.40 -37.49 -8.69
C GLU A 262 34.75 -36.11 -8.14
N VAL A 263 33.87 -35.53 -7.32
CA VAL A 263 34.12 -34.24 -6.63
C VAL A 263 35.32 -34.36 -5.69
N LYS A 264 35.42 -35.44 -4.92
CA LYS A 264 36.55 -35.70 -4.01
C LYS A 264 37.88 -35.77 -4.76
N GLN A 265 37.90 -36.47 -5.89
CA GLN A 265 39.08 -36.56 -6.77
C GLN A 265 39.43 -35.20 -7.40
N GLU A 266 38.44 -34.43 -7.84
CA GLU A 266 38.66 -33.09 -8.41
C GLU A 266 39.23 -32.11 -7.36
N PHE A 267 38.76 -32.18 -6.10
CA PHE A 267 39.35 -31.43 -5.00
C PHE A 267 40.83 -31.79 -4.78
N ALA A 268 41.14 -33.09 -4.70
CA ALA A 268 42.51 -33.57 -4.55
C ALA A 268 43.40 -33.11 -5.72
N HIS A 269 42.91 -33.23 -6.95
CA HIS A 269 43.61 -32.79 -8.15
C HIS A 269 43.96 -31.30 -8.13
N ARG A 270 43.05 -30.46 -7.58
CA ARG A 270 43.24 -29.01 -7.49
C ARG A 270 43.96 -28.55 -6.21
N GLY A 271 44.55 -29.48 -5.45
CA GLY A 271 45.44 -29.20 -4.32
C GLY A 271 44.78 -29.19 -2.95
N ALA A 272 43.60 -29.81 -2.79
CA ALA A 272 43.05 -30.09 -1.46
C ALA A 272 43.72 -31.34 -0.85
N HIS A 273 43.99 -31.31 0.46
CA HIS A 273 44.44 -32.48 1.21
C HIS A 273 43.26 -33.10 1.94
N LEU A 274 42.95 -34.35 1.60
CA LEU A 274 41.85 -35.13 2.17
C LEU A 274 42.38 -35.79 3.44
N LEU A 275 41.81 -35.43 4.60
CA LEU A 275 42.34 -35.82 5.90
C LEU A 275 42.15 -37.32 6.17
N SER A 276 43.20 -37.99 6.65
CA SER A 276 43.07 -39.33 7.25
C SER A 276 42.21 -39.26 8.53
N PRO A 277 41.69 -40.39 9.05
CA PRO A 277 40.98 -40.41 10.34
C PRO A 277 41.78 -39.79 11.50
N GLU A 278 43.09 -40.06 11.57
CA GLU A 278 43.99 -39.51 12.59
C GLU A 278 44.22 -38.01 12.40
N GLU A 279 44.46 -37.56 11.17
CA GLU A 279 44.63 -36.14 10.83
C GLU A 279 43.35 -35.35 11.11
N LYS A 280 42.18 -35.92 10.75
CA LYS A 280 40.85 -35.34 11.04
C LYS A 280 40.67 -35.12 12.53
N GLU A 281 41.01 -36.09 13.35
CA GLU A 281 40.88 -35.94 14.81
C GLU A 281 41.88 -34.91 15.38
N GLY A 282 43.09 -34.82 14.81
CA GLY A 282 44.02 -33.72 15.09
C GLY A 282 43.40 -32.34 14.82
N ILE A 283 42.79 -32.17 13.64
CA ILE A 283 42.11 -30.93 13.24
C ILE A 283 40.89 -30.64 14.11
N ARG A 284 40.05 -31.64 14.41
CA ARG A 284 38.86 -31.49 15.28
C ARG A 284 39.22 -30.90 16.64
N ARG A 285 40.30 -31.39 17.26
CA ARG A 285 40.80 -30.87 18.55
C ARG A 285 41.29 -29.42 18.49
N LEU A 286 41.68 -28.92 17.32
CA LEU A 286 42.14 -27.54 17.15
C LEU A 286 41.03 -26.53 16.93
N ILE A 287 39.95 -26.90 16.24
CA ILE A 287 38.91 -25.95 15.80
C ILE A 287 38.29 -25.23 16.99
N LEU A 288 37.99 -25.97 18.07
CA LEU A 288 37.37 -25.41 19.27
C LEU A 288 38.34 -25.43 20.45
N LYS A 289 38.51 -24.28 21.10
CA LYS A 289 39.18 -24.14 22.39
C LYS A 289 38.18 -23.56 23.38
N GLU A 290 37.94 -24.27 24.49
CA GLU A 290 36.96 -23.88 25.52
C GLU A 290 35.55 -23.59 24.94
N GLY A 291 35.13 -24.40 23.95
CA GLY A 291 33.80 -24.27 23.32
C GLY A 291 33.65 -23.07 22.38
N ARG A 292 34.74 -22.37 22.05
CA ARG A 292 34.76 -21.26 21.08
C ARG A 292 35.76 -21.54 19.96
N LEU A 293 35.58 -20.89 18.81
CA LEU A 293 36.53 -20.95 17.71
C LEU A 293 37.94 -20.56 18.21
N ASN A 294 38.91 -21.42 17.96
CA ASN A 294 40.29 -21.19 18.35
C ASN A 294 40.91 -20.08 17.51
N ALA A 295 41.15 -18.91 18.12
CA ALA A 295 41.73 -17.76 17.45
C ALA A 295 43.14 -18.01 16.87
N ALA A 296 43.81 -19.10 17.25
CA ALA A 296 45.11 -19.48 16.71
C ALA A 296 45.06 -20.03 15.28
N ILE A 297 43.92 -20.61 14.84
CA ILE A 297 43.79 -21.14 13.47
C ILE A 297 43.26 -20.10 12.47
N VAL A 298 42.65 -19.02 12.97
CA VAL A 298 41.99 -18.00 12.14
C VAL A 298 43.00 -17.34 11.20
N GLY A 299 42.70 -17.40 9.90
CA GLY A 299 43.54 -16.82 8.85
C GLY A 299 44.95 -17.41 8.73
N GLN A 300 45.23 -18.57 9.32
CA GLN A 300 46.54 -19.22 9.19
C GLN A 300 46.65 -20.02 7.89
N PRO A 301 47.86 -20.16 7.32
CA PRO A 301 48.09 -21.01 6.16
C PRO A 301 47.89 -22.49 6.54
N VAL A 302 47.56 -23.31 5.54
CA VAL A 302 47.30 -24.74 5.73
C VAL A 302 48.46 -25.47 6.42
N THR A 303 49.70 -25.16 6.05
CA THR A 303 50.91 -25.77 6.64
C THR A 303 50.99 -25.53 8.14
N ALA A 304 50.76 -24.30 8.60
CA ALA A 304 50.78 -23.97 10.03
C ALA A 304 49.64 -24.67 10.79
N ILE A 305 48.46 -24.80 10.19
CA ILE A 305 47.33 -25.51 10.79
C ILE A 305 47.65 -27.01 10.94
N ALA A 306 48.22 -27.63 9.90
CA ALA A 306 48.63 -29.04 9.93
C ALA A 306 49.70 -29.29 11.02
N GLU A 307 50.71 -28.42 11.11
CA GLU A 307 51.76 -28.49 12.14
C GLU A 307 51.18 -28.37 13.55
N MET A 308 50.24 -27.43 13.77
CA MET A 308 49.51 -27.32 15.04
C MET A 308 48.73 -28.59 15.37
N ALA A 309 48.26 -29.33 14.36
CA ALA A 309 47.48 -30.55 14.51
C ALA A 309 48.36 -31.80 14.65
N GLY A 310 49.68 -31.66 14.52
CA GLY A 310 50.66 -32.72 14.70
C GLY A 310 50.98 -33.54 13.45
N PHE A 311 50.71 -33.01 12.26
CA PHE A 311 51.07 -33.66 10.98
C PHE A 311 51.62 -32.67 9.95
N SER A 312 52.11 -33.18 8.82
CA SER A 312 52.66 -32.37 7.72
C SER A 312 51.90 -32.63 6.43
N VAL A 313 51.72 -31.60 5.61
CA VAL A 313 51.06 -31.70 4.30
C VAL A 313 52.04 -31.43 3.16
N PRO A 314 51.78 -31.91 1.93
CA PRO A 314 52.58 -31.57 0.76
C PRO A 314 52.66 -30.06 0.50
N GLU A 315 53.79 -29.61 -0.05
CA GLU A 315 53.94 -28.22 -0.49
C GLU A 315 52.89 -27.88 -1.56
N GLY A 316 52.34 -26.66 -1.48
CA GLY A 316 51.27 -26.22 -2.39
C GLY A 316 49.86 -26.70 -2.01
N THR A 317 49.69 -27.42 -0.89
CA THR A 317 48.36 -27.74 -0.35
C THR A 317 47.56 -26.46 -0.06
N ARG A 318 46.34 -26.39 -0.59
CA ARG A 318 45.50 -25.19 -0.60
C ARG A 318 44.42 -25.18 0.48
N VAL A 319 43.85 -26.34 0.80
CA VAL A 319 42.76 -26.49 1.78
C VAL A 319 42.82 -27.87 2.41
N LEU A 320 42.40 -27.99 3.68
CA LEU A 320 42.18 -29.28 4.36
C LEU A 320 40.71 -29.66 4.28
N ILE A 321 40.40 -30.88 3.87
CA ILE A 321 39.02 -31.37 3.78
C ILE A 321 38.84 -32.59 4.68
N GLY A 322 37.94 -32.47 5.66
CA GLY A 322 37.55 -33.56 6.53
C GLY A 322 36.14 -34.05 6.21
N GLU A 323 35.98 -35.33 5.90
CA GLU A 323 34.67 -35.94 5.70
C GLU A 323 33.91 -36.01 7.04
N SER A 324 32.61 -35.71 7.05
CA SER A 324 31.76 -35.77 8.24
C SER A 324 30.36 -36.23 7.89
N ASP A 325 29.72 -36.95 8.81
CA ASP A 325 28.32 -37.39 8.70
C ASP A 325 27.41 -36.69 9.74
N GLU A 326 28.00 -35.95 10.69
CA GLU A 326 27.30 -35.37 11.83
C GLU A 326 27.24 -33.83 11.75
N ILE A 327 26.07 -33.28 12.10
CA ILE A 327 25.83 -31.84 12.25
C ILE A 327 25.35 -31.62 13.68
N SER A 328 26.30 -31.44 14.61
CA SER A 328 26.00 -31.26 16.03
C SER A 328 27.09 -30.45 16.73
N THR A 329 26.85 -30.10 17.99
CA THR A 329 27.85 -29.42 18.83
C THR A 329 29.06 -30.28 19.17
N LEU A 330 29.02 -31.60 18.91
CA LEU A 330 30.11 -32.55 19.11
C LEU A 330 31.01 -32.72 17.87
N GLU A 331 30.62 -32.14 16.74
CA GLU A 331 31.39 -32.16 15.49
C GLU A 331 31.99 -30.77 15.20
N PRO A 332 33.26 -30.53 15.57
CA PRO A 332 33.90 -29.24 15.34
C PRO A 332 33.95 -28.82 13.85
N LEU A 333 33.94 -29.77 12.90
CA LEU A 333 33.92 -29.43 11.47
C LEU A 333 32.63 -28.76 11.03
N ALA A 334 31.52 -28.92 11.77
CA ALA A 334 30.23 -28.30 11.47
C ALA A 334 30.17 -26.79 11.80
N TYR A 335 31.14 -26.26 12.55
CA TYR A 335 31.22 -24.85 12.94
C TYR A 335 31.83 -23.97 11.84
N GLU A 336 31.67 -22.66 11.98
CA GLU A 336 32.46 -21.67 11.25
C GLU A 336 33.94 -21.74 11.70
N LYS A 337 34.87 -21.84 10.73
CA LYS A 337 36.29 -22.14 10.97
C LYS A 337 37.24 -20.97 10.65
N LEU A 338 36.80 -19.98 9.85
CA LEU A 338 37.58 -18.81 9.40
C LEU A 338 39.05 -19.11 9.02
N SER A 339 39.27 -20.27 8.41
CA SER A 339 40.57 -20.85 8.06
C SER A 339 40.36 -21.76 6.83
N PRO A 340 41.42 -22.16 6.10
CA PRO A 340 41.32 -23.03 4.91
C PRO A 340 41.04 -24.50 5.29
N ILE A 341 39.93 -24.73 5.99
CA ILE A 341 39.41 -26.04 6.40
C ILE A 341 37.95 -26.14 5.94
N LEU A 342 37.59 -27.25 5.28
CA LEU A 342 36.23 -27.58 4.86
C LEU A 342 35.77 -28.90 5.48
N ALA A 343 34.50 -28.93 5.86
CA ALA A 343 33.79 -30.19 6.05
C ALA A 343 33.27 -30.69 4.69
N MET A 344 33.32 -32.00 4.45
CA MET A 344 32.70 -32.62 3.28
C MET A 344 31.64 -33.62 3.75
N TYR A 345 30.39 -33.40 3.34
CA TYR A 345 29.24 -34.20 3.70
C TYR A 345 28.74 -34.96 2.47
N ARG A 346 28.41 -36.23 2.67
CA ARG A 346 27.75 -37.07 1.69
C ARG A 346 26.24 -36.96 1.86
N ALA A 347 25.51 -36.72 0.77
CA ALA A 347 24.05 -36.66 0.76
C ALA A 347 23.48 -37.76 -0.14
N HIS A 348 22.40 -38.40 0.30
CA HIS A 348 21.79 -39.51 -0.44
C HIS A 348 21.16 -39.08 -1.78
N ASP A 349 20.58 -37.89 -1.78
CA ASP A 349 20.01 -37.22 -2.95
C ASP A 349 20.04 -35.70 -2.76
N PHE A 350 19.55 -34.97 -3.75
CA PHE A 350 19.47 -33.50 -3.70
C PHE A 350 18.66 -32.98 -2.51
N VAL A 351 17.53 -33.62 -2.17
CA VAL A 351 16.67 -33.18 -1.06
C VAL A 351 17.38 -33.34 0.28
N ASP A 352 18.06 -34.47 0.50
CA ASP A 352 18.92 -34.67 1.67
C ASP A 352 20.07 -33.64 1.71
N ALA A 353 20.66 -33.30 0.56
CA ALA A 353 21.70 -32.27 0.48
C ALA A 353 21.19 -30.90 0.94
N VAL A 354 19.99 -30.49 0.50
CA VAL A 354 19.34 -29.26 0.94
C VAL A 354 18.97 -29.30 2.42
N ASN A 355 18.48 -30.44 2.93
CA ASN A 355 18.17 -30.62 4.35
C ASN A 355 19.42 -30.45 5.24
N LYS A 356 20.55 -31.04 4.84
CA LYS A 356 21.84 -30.85 5.54
C LYS A 356 22.29 -29.39 5.47
N ALA A 357 22.13 -28.73 4.33
CA ALA A 357 22.44 -27.31 4.18
C ALA A 357 21.60 -26.45 5.15
N GLN A 358 20.30 -26.72 5.25
CA GLN A 358 19.39 -26.06 6.17
C GLN A 358 19.81 -26.29 7.64
N GLN A 359 20.19 -27.50 8.01
CA GLN A 359 20.69 -27.81 9.36
C GLN A 359 21.97 -27.04 9.69
N LEU A 360 22.93 -26.96 8.76
CA LEU A 360 24.17 -26.20 8.95
C LEU A 360 23.93 -24.69 9.05
N VAL A 361 22.99 -24.16 8.28
CA VAL A 361 22.53 -22.77 8.39
C VAL A 361 21.89 -22.54 9.76
N ALA A 362 20.95 -23.39 10.19
CA ALA A 362 20.31 -23.32 11.50
C ALA A 362 21.31 -23.42 12.66
N PHE A 363 22.39 -24.19 12.47
CA PHE A 363 23.43 -24.42 13.47
C PHE A 363 24.26 -23.16 13.78
N GLY A 364 24.59 -22.34 12.77
CA GLY A 364 25.48 -21.20 12.98
C GLY A 364 25.59 -20.17 11.86
N GLY A 365 24.73 -20.22 10.85
CA GLY A 365 24.82 -19.36 9.66
C GLY A 365 23.51 -18.69 9.25
N ARG A 366 22.48 -18.73 10.10
CA ARG A 366 21.15 -18.19 9.82
C ARG A 366 21.21 -16.77 9.29
N GLY A 367 20.55 -16.56 8.15
CA GLY A 367 20.44 -15.27 7.49
C GLY A 367 21.65 -14.86 6.66
N HIS A 368 22.79 -15.58 6.69
CA HIS A 368 24.02 -15.12 6.07
C HIS A 368 24.14 -15.47 4.58
N THR A 369 24.56 -16.72 4.25
CA THR A 369 24.86 -17.15 2.87
C THR A 369 24.73 -18.67 2.72
N ALA A 370 24.25 -19.14 1.57
CA ALA A 370 24.30 -20.54 1.13
C ALA A 370 24.53 -20.60 -0.39
N VAL A 371 25.18 -21.65 -0.87
CA VAL A 371 25.54 -21.80 -2.29
C VAL A 371 25.02 -23.11 -2.85
N LEU A 372 24.50 -23.07 -4.09
CA LEU A 372 24.15 -24.24 -4.88
C LEU A 372 24.96 -24.23 -6.19
N TYR A 373 25.63 -25.34 -6.46
CA TYR A 373 26.20 -25.65 -7.76
C TYR A 373 25.30 -26.68 -8.46
N THR A 374 24.77 -26.35 -9.63
CA THR A 374 23.80 -27.16 -10.41
C THR A 374 23.76 -26.70 -11.86
N ALA A 375 23.20 -27.49 -12.78
CA ALA A 375 22.93 -27.01 -14.14
C ALA A 375 21.88 -25.88 -14.13
N VAL A 376 22.14 -24.78 -14.87
CA VAL A 376 21.22 -23.62 -14.90
C VAL A 376 19.82 -23.97 -15.44
N ALA A 377 19.71 -25.06 -16.21
CA ALA A 377 18.44 -25.58 -16.70
C ALA A 377 17.59 -26.26 -15.61
N ASN A 378 18.17 -26.62 -14.46
CA ASN A 378 17.51 -27.32 -13.37
C ASN A 378 16.71 -26.36 -12.47
N ARG A 379 15.63 -25.81 -13.04
CA ARG A 379 14.82 -24.77 -12.38
C ARG A 379 14.11 -25.25 -11.14
N ASP A 380 13.71 -26.51 -11.09
CA ASP A 380 12.98 -27.08 -9.97
C ASP A 380 13.88 -27.23 -8.74
N ASP A 381 15.11 -27.72 -8.92
CA ASP A 381 16.09 -27.85 -7.81
C ASP A 381 16.57 -26.48 -7.31
N ILE A 382 16.78 -25.52 -8.23
CA ILE A 382 17.08 -24.13 -7.85
C ILE A 382 15.94 -23.56 -7.00
N ALA A 383 14.69 -23.67 -7.45
CA ALA A 383 13.54 -23.19 -6.71
C ALA A 383 13.37 -23.93 -5.37
N TYR A 384 13.64 -25.24 -5.32
CA TYR A 384 13.60 -26.01 -4.08
C TYR A 384 14.63 -25.50 -3.08
N PHE A 385 15.88 -25.31 -3.49
CA PHE A 385 16.93 -24.76 -2.63
C PHE A 385 16.55 -23.36 -2.11
N GLU A 386 16.15 -22.45 -3.01
CA GLU A 386 15.75 -21.07 -2.70
C GLU A 386 14.66 -20.99 -1.61
N ASN A 387 13.70 -21.93 -1.61
CA ASN A 387 12.58 -21.92 -0.67
C ASN A 387 12.89 -22.57 0.70
N HIS A 388 13.99 -23.31 0.84
CA HIS A 388 14.28 -24.09 2.06
C HIS A 388 15.43 -23.56 2.91
N VAL A 389 16.40 -22.84 2.33
CA VAL A 389 17.51 -22.27 3.12
C VAL A 389 17.18 -20.87 3.66
N GLU A 390 17.29 -20.69 4.98
CA GLU A 390 17.01 -19.41 5.65
C GLU A 390 18.24 -18.47 5.62
N VAL A 391 18.58 -17.93 4.45
CA VAL A 391 19.72 -17.01 4.26
C VAL A 391 19.35 -15.77 3.44
N GLY A 392 20.01 -14.64 3.69
CA GLY A 392 19.81 -13.41 2.90
C GLY A 392 20.51 -13.43 1.54
N ARG A 393 21.45 -14.35 1.31
CA ARG A 393 22.21 -14.50 0.07
C ARG A 393 22.23 -15.95 -0.37
N VAL A 394 21.37 -16.29 -1.31
CA VAL A 394 21.39 -17.57 -2.03
C VAL A 394 22.22 -17.37 -3.29
N LEU A 395 23.28 -18.15 -3.44
CA LEU A 395 24.24 -18.02 -4.54
C LEU A 395 24.18 -19.25 -5.44
N ILE A 396 24.06 -19.05 -6.75
CA ILE A 396 24.00 -20.15 -7.71
C ILE A 396 25.25 -20.11 -8.59
N ASN A 397 26.00 -21.21 -8.66
CA ASN A 397 27.17 -21.38 -9.53
C ASN A 397 28.23 -20.26 -9.41
N THR A 398 28.52 -19.80 -8.20
CA THR A 398 29.50 -18.75 -7.94
C THR A 398 30.26 -19.01 -6.64
N PRO A 399 31.56 -18.63 -6.55
CA PRO A 399 32.30 -18.64 -5.28
C PRO A 399 31.56 -17.84 -4.20
N SER A 400 31.50 -18.37 -2.96
CA SER A 400 30.65 -17.76 -1.93
C SER A 400 31.17 -16.42 -1.43
N SER A 401 32.47 -16.30 -1.16
CA SER A 401 33.08 -15.08 -0.60
C SER A 401 32.91 -13.90 -1.54
N GLN A 402 33.33 -14.05 -2.79
CA GLN A 402 33.27 -13.00 -3.81
C GLN A 402 31.83 -12.77 -4.29
N GLY A 403 31.01 -13.83 -4.35
CA GLY A 403 29.60 -13.73 -4.70
C GLY A 403 28.81 -12.94 -3.65
N ALA A 404 28.97 -13.24 -2.37
CA ALA A 404 28.20 -12.63 -1.28
C ALA A 404 28.56 -11.17 -1.00
N ILE A 405 29.84 -10.78 -1.16
CA ILE A 405 30.23 -9.38 -0.98
C ILE A 405 29.75 -8.49 -2.12
N GLY A 406 29.40 -9.05 -3.29
CA GLY A 406 28.78 -8.36 -4.42
C GLY A 406 29.76 -7.81 -5.47
N ASP A 407 29.23 -7.49 -6.65
CA ASP A 407 29.88 -6.79 -7.79
C ASP A 407 31.08 -7.50 -8.48
N LEU A 408 31.55 -8.64 -7.96
CA LEU A 408 32.68 -9.41 -8.54
C LEU A 408 32.23 -10.55 -9.45
N TYR A 409 31.23 -11.32 -9.03
CA TYR A 409 30.64 -12.44 -9.78
C TYR A 409 29.14 -12.23 -10.06
N ASN A 410 28.62 -11.04 -9.73
CA ASN A 410 27.28 -10.59 -10.01
C ASN A 410 27.31 -9.07 -10.26
N PHE A 411 26.28 -8.52 -10.93
CA PHE A 411 26.26 -7.10 -11.30
C PHE A 411 25.24 -6.26 -10.51
N LYS A 412 24.38 -6.91 -9.71
CA LYS A 412 23.28 -6.26 -9.01
C LYS A 412 23.34 -6.38 -7.49
N LEU A 413 24.03 -7.37 -6.92
CA LEU A 413 24.20 -7.42 -5.46
C LEU A 413 25.16 -6.31 -5.06
N ASP A 414 24.74 -5.47 -4.12
CA ASP A 414 25.47 -4.26 -3.76
C ASP A 414 26.82 -4.61 -3.09
N PRO A 415 27.95 -4.03 -3.51
CA PRO A 415 29.25 -4.31 -2.91
C PRO A 415 29.32 -3.83 -1.46
N SER A 416 29.70 -4.72 -0.53
CA SER A 416 29.76 -4.41 0.90
C SER A 416 30.67 -5.36 1.69
N LEU A 417 31.18 -4.85 2.82
CA LEU A 417 31.88 -5.64 3.85
C LEU A 417 31.10 -5.66 5.18
N THR A 418 29.84 -5.23 5.16
CA THR A 418 28.89 -5.35 6.27
C THR A 418 27.66 -6.07 5.73
N LEU A 419 27.63 -7.37 5.98
CA LEU A 419 26.67 -8.30 5.42
C LEU A 419 25.57 -8.56 6.46
N GLY A 420 24.41 -7.90 6.30
CA GLY A 420 23.28 -8.11 7.19
C GLY A 420 22.70 -9.52 7.07
N CYS A 421 22.24 -10.10 8.18
CA CYS A 421 21.64 -11.44 8.25
C CYS A 421 20.12 -11.44 8.52
N GLY A 422 19.48 -10.27 8.50
CA GLY A 422 18.04 -10.15 8.76
C GLY A 422 17.63 -10.61 10.15
N THR A 423 16.33 -10.75 10.37
CA THR A 423 15.77 -11.15 11.66
C THR A 423 16.21 -12.56 12.08
N TRP A 424 16.49 -13.46 11.13
CA TRP A 424 17.06 -14.78 11.38
C TRP A 424 18.40 -14.73 12.13
N GLY A 425 19.24 -13.75 11.81
CA GLY A 425 20.53 -13.49 12.47
C GLY A 425 20.46 -12.44 13.58
N GLY A 426 19.27 -12.00 13.99
CA GLY A 426 19.09 -10.91 14.97
C GLY A 426 19.55 -9.55 14.47
N ASN A 427 19.42 -9.27 13.17
CA ASN A 427 19.77 -8.00 12.54
C ASN A 427 18.54 -7.27 11.98
N SER A 428 18.66 -5.95 11.86
CA SER A 428 17.65 -5.04 11.29
C SER A 428 17.65 -5.02 9.75
N VAL A 429 18.69 -5.57 9.12
CA VAL A 429 18.86 -5.62 7.65
C VAL A 429 19.35 -7.00 7.22
N SER A 430 18.85 -7.49 6.08
CA SER A 430 19.24 -8.76 5.43
C SER A 430 20.08 -8.57 4.16
N VAL A 431 20.39 -7.31 3.83
CA VAL A 431 21.09 -6.92 2.60
C VAL A 431 22.55 -6.57 2.85
N ASN A 432 23.29 -6.35 1.77
CA ASN A 432 24.59 -5.70 1.81
C ASN A 432 24.39 -4.24 2.21
N VAL A 433 25.01 -3.80 3.33
CA VAL A 433 24.87 -2.41 3.78
C VAL A 433 25.49 -1.48 2.74
N GLN A 434 24.82 -0.36 2.50
CA GLN A 434 25.07 0.58 1.41
C GLN A 434 24.69 2.01 1.84
N PRO A 435 25.07 3.08 1.10
CA PRO A 435 24.84 4.48 1.47
C PRO A 435 23.40 4.81 1.90
N GLN A 436 22.38 4.25 1.24
CA GLN A 436 20.98 4.55 1.56
C GLN A 436 20.58 4.19 3.00
N HIS A 437 21.25 3.20 3.61
CA HIS A 437 21.00 2.82 5.01
C HIS A 437 21.57 3.83 6.01
N LEU A 438 22.35 4.80 5.54
CA LEU A 438 22.94 5.86 6.36
C LEU A 438 22.27 7.22 6.10
N LEU A 439 21.08 7.22 5.52
CA LEU A 439 20.28 8.41 5.24
C LEU A 439 18.88 8.26 5.83
N ASN A 440 18.37 9.35 6.40
CA ASN A 440 16.94 9.54 6.60
C ASN A 440 16.33 10.10 5.31
N VAL A 441 15.09 9.70 5.00
CA VAL A 441 14.34 10.26 3.87
C VAL A 441 13.18 11.10 4.40
N LYS A 442 13.26 12.41 4.15
CA LYS A 442 12.20 13.36 4.46
C LYS A 442 11.26 13.47 3.27
N THR A 443 10.00 13.13 3.45
CA THR A 443 8.97 13.23 2.41
C THR A 443 8.14 14.51 2.59
N VAL A 444 8.03 15.29 1.53
CA VAL A 444 7.18 16.48 1.44
C VAL A 444 6.04 16.15 0.48
N THR A 445 4.80 16.37 0.91
CA THR A 445 3.60 16.16 0.11
C THR A 445 2.77 17.43 0.04
N GLU A 446 2.38 17.83 -1.16
CA GLU A 446 1.44 18.91 -1.41
C GLU A 446 0.01 18.35 -1.54
N ARG A 447 -1.00 19.15 -1.20
CA ARG A 447 -2.39 18.76 -1.47
C ARG A 447 -2.54 18.54 -2.98
N ARG A 448 -3.04 17.36 -3.34
CA ARG A 448 -3.56 17.02 -4.66
C ARG A 448 -4.96 16.46 -4.43
N GLU A 449 -5.88 16.89 -5.26
CA GLU A 449 -7.24 16.37 -5.22
C GLU A 449 -7.26 15.08 -6.01
N ASN A 450 -8.03 14.11 -5.54
CA ASN A 450 -8.15 12.86 -6.28
C ASN A 450 -8.84 13.19 -7.61
N MET A 451 -8.43 12.50 -8.67
CA MET A 451 -9.13 12.56 -9.97
C MET A 451 -10.64 12.40 -9.74
N GLN A 452 -11.48 13.07 -10.52
CA GLN A 452 -12.89 12.68 -10.65
C GLN A 452 -13.14 12.33 -12.12
N TRP A 453 -14.24 11.66 -12.37
CA TRP A 453 -14.68 11.24 -13.69
C TRP A 453 -16.17 11.53 -13.82
N PHE A 454 -16.58 11.90 -15.02
CA PHE A 454 -17.97 12.10 -15.35
C PHE A 454 -18.43 10.92 -16.19
N ARG A 455 -19.11 9.94 -15.57
CA ARG A 455 -19.56 8.71 -16.20
C ARG A 455 -21.08 8.72 -16.33
N VAL A 456 -21.52 8.46 -17.56
CA VAL A 456 -22.92 8.43 -17.99
C VAL A 456 -23.10 7.27 -18.98
N PRO A 457 -24.33 6.84 -19.29
CA PRO A 457 -24.55 5.89 -20.37
C PRO A 457 -23.89 6.38 -21.66
N PRO A 458 -23.19 5.51 -22.41
CA PRO A 458 -22.60 5.88 -23.70
C PRO A 458 -23.61 6.43 -24.71
N LYS A 459 -24.89 6.07 -24.55
CA LYS A 459 -25.99 6.49 -25.43
C LYS A 459 -27.22 6.87 -24.60
N ILE A 460 -27.73 8.08 -24.83
CA ILE A 460 -28.97 8.58 -24.23
C ILE A 460 -29.83 9.08 -25.39
N TYR A 461 -30.88 8.32 -25.74
CA TYR A 461 -31.88 8.72 -26.72
C TYR A 461 -32.98 9.49 -26.01
N PHE A 462 -33.47 10.54 -26.63
CA PHE A 462 -34.55 11.36 -26.12
C PHE A 462 -35.31 11.98 -27.29
N LYS A 463 -36.44 12.62 -26.98
CA LYS A 463 -37.51 13.16 -27.87
C LYS A 463 -38.75 12.28 -27.90
N TYR A 464 -39.89 12.95 -28.04
CA TYR A 464 -41.20 12.32 -28.18
C TYR A 464 -41.19 11.30 -29.33
N GLY A 465 -41.58 10.06 -29.06
CA GLY A 465 -41.65 8.97 -30.04
C GLY A 465 -40.27 8.44 -30.47
N SER A 466 -39.23 8.65 -29.67
CA SER A 466 -37.87 8.16 -29.93
C SER A 466 -37.71 6.67 -29.62
N LEU A 467 -38.58 6.07 -28.80
CA LEU A 467 -38.51 4.67 -28.38
C LEU A 467 -38.33 3.68 -29.55
N PRO A 468 -39.22 3.66 -30.57
CA PRO A 468 -39.09 2.69 -31.65
C PRO A 468 -37.85 2.91 -32.51
N VAL A 469 -37.39 4.16 -32.65
CA VAL A 469 -36.19 4.50 -33.43
C VAL A 469 -34.93 4.05 -32.70
N ALA A 470 -34.84 4.31 -31.40
CA ALA A 470 -33.71 3.94 -30.57
C ALA A 470 -33.54 2.42 -30.48
N LEU A 471 -34.63 1.67 -30.32
CA LEU A 471 -34.61 0.20 -30.26
C LEU A 471 -34.10 -0.46 -31.55
N GLN A 472 -34.13 0.22 -32.71
CA GLN A 472 -33.53 -0.30 -33.95
C GLN A 472 -32.02 -0.51 -33.84
N GLU A 473 -31.33 0.12 -32.89
CA GLU A 473 -29.90 -0.13 -32.65
C GLU A 473 -29.60 -1.53 -32.10
N LEU A 474 -30.62 -2.23 -31.60
CA LEU A 474 -30.49 -3.62 -31.18
C LEU A 474 -30.43 -4.60 -32.37
N ARG A 475 -30.49 -4.11 -33.62
CA ARG A 475 -30.28 -4.94 -34.82
C ARG A 475 -28.97 -5.72 -34.73
N GLY A 476 -29.05 -7.02 -34.96
CA GLY A 476 -27.92 -7.94 -34.86
C GLY A 476 -27.73 -8.56 -33.47
N LYS A 477 -28.48 -8.11 -32.46
CA LYS A 477 -28.70 -8.87 -31.21
C LYS A 477 -29.64 -10.03 -31.46
N LYS A 478 -29.65 -11.00 -30.54
CA LYS A 478 -30.38 -12.25 -30.72
C LYS A 478 -31.56 -12.38 -29.79
N ARG A 479 -31.39 -12.06 -28.51
CA ARG A 479 -32.35 -12.34 -27.44
C ARG A 479 -32.43 -11.20 -26.42
N ALA A 480 -33.61 -10.60 -26.30
CA ALA A 480 -33.90 -9.54 -25.35
C ALA A 480 -34.75 -10.04 -24.18
N PHE A 481 -34.27 -9.84 -22.95
CA PHE A 481 -35.04 -10.13 -21.73
C PHE A 481 -35.55 -8.83 -21.14
N ILE A 482 -36.87 -8.66 -21.12
CA ILE A 482 -37.55 -7.44 -20.68
C ILE A 482 -37.95 -7.59 -19.22
N ILE A 483 -37.51 -6.66 -18.36
CA ILE A 483 -37.85 -6.61 -16.93
C ILE A 483 -38.78 -5.43 -16.68
N THR A 484 -39.97 -5.69 -16.12
CA THR A 484 -40.97 -4.67 -15.82
C THR A 484 -41.80 -5.03 -14.58
N ASP A 485 -42.75 -4.17 -14.21
CA ASP A 485 -43.76 -4.46 -13.21
C ASP A 485 -45.09 -4.92 -13.84
N LYS A 486 -45.92 -5.53 -13.00
CA LYS A 486 -47.20 -6.11 -13.41
C LYS A 486 -48.20 -5.06 -13.93
N PRO A 487 -48.36 -3.89 -13.29
CA PRO A 487 -49.22 -2.82 -13.82
C PRO A 487 -48.88 -2.40 -15.25
N LEU A 488 -47.60 -2.16 -15.59
CA LEU A 488 -47.19 -1.74 -16.93
C LEU A 488 -47.43 -2.85 -17.97
N PHE A 489 -47.21 -4.11 -17.60
CA PHE A 489 -47.51 -5.26 -18.44
C PHE A 489 -49.02 -5.38 -18.72
N GLU A 490 -49.87 -5.29 -17.69
CA GLU A 490 -51.33 -5.38 -17.84
C GLU A 490 -51.92 -4.19 -18.63
N MET A 491 -51.30 -3.01 -18.57
CA MET A 491 -51.66 -1.85 -19.39
C MET A 491 -51.23 -1.98 -20.87
N GLY A 492 -50.46 -3.01 -21.22
CA GLY A 492 -50.02 -3.25 -22.60
C GLY A 492 -48.93 -2.30 -23.11
N MET A 493 -48.25 -1.56 -22.22
CA MET A 493 -47.24 -0.55 -22.59
C MET A 493 -46.01 -1.15 -23.27
N LEU A 494 -45.74 -2.44 -23.05
CA LEU A 494 -44.61 -3.14 -23.67
C LEU A 494 -44.81 -3.47 -25.15
N LYS A 495 -46.02 -3.32 -25.70
CA LYS A 495 -46.32 -3.70 -27.08
C LYS A 495 -45.44 -2.97 -28.10
N GLU A 496 -45.12 -1.72 -27.85
CA GLU A 496 -44.25 -0.93 -28.74
C GLU A 496 -42.82 -1.46 -28.74
N VAL A 497 -42.32 -1.88 -27.57
CA VAL A 497 -41.00 -2.52 -27.43
C VAL A 497 -40.98 -3.85 -28.18
N THR A 498 -41.95 -4.73 -27.91
CA THR A 498 -41.98 -6.07 -28.51
C THR A 498 -42.17 -6.04 -30.01
N THR A 499 -43.02 -5.13 -30.52
CA THR A 499 -43.22 -4.95 -31.97
C THR A 499 -41.92 -4.62 -32.68
N VAL A 500 -41.12 -3.71 -32.14
CA VAL A 500 -39.83 -3.34 -32.73
C VAL A 500 -38.84 -4.49 -32.67
N LEU A 501 -38.78 -5.22 -31.54
CA LEU A 501 -37.93 -6.39 -31.40
C LEU A 501 -38.27 -7.48 -32.43
N ASP A 502 -39.56 -7.73 -32.66
CA ASP A 502 -40.05 -8.67 -33.68
C ASP A 502 -39.66 -8.22 -35.09
N GLU A 503 -39.80 -6.93 -35.41
CA GLU A 503 -39.42 -6.35 -36.71
C GLU A 503 -37.93 -6.50 -37.03
N ILE A 504 -37.07 -6.39 -36.01
CA ILE A 504 -35.61 -6.52 -36.17
C ILE A 504 -35.09 -7.94 -35.95
N GLY A 505 -35.99 -8.91 -35.68
CA GLY A 505 -35.66 -10.32 -35.53
C GLY A 505 -34.98 -10.69 -34.21
N VAL A 506 -35.25 -9.94 -33.13
CA VAL A 506 -34.75 -10.24 -31.78
C VAL A 506 -35.83 -11.01 -31.02
N GLU A 507 -35.54 -12.27 -30.66
CA GLU A 507 -36.42 -13.07 -29.82
C GLU A 507 -36.50 -12.44 -28.43
N HIS A 508 -37.69 -12.43 -27.80
CA HIS A 508 -37.87 -11.73 -26.55
C HIS A 508 -38.70 -12.51 -25.52
N GLN A 509 -38.36 -12.32 -24.24
CA GLN A 509 -39.11 -12.85 -23.09
C GLN A 509 -39.33 -11.72 -22.08
N ILE A 510 -40.46 -11.76 -21.36
CA ILE A 510 -40.88 -10.70 -20.43
C ILE A 510 -40.99 -11.27 -19.02
N PHE A 511 -40.31 -10.62 -18.07
CA PHE A 511 -40.47 -10.82 -16.63
C PHE A 511 -41.14 -9.59 -16.03
N TYR A 512 -42.39 -9.75 -15.56
CA TYR A 512 -43.25 -8.65 -15.11
C TYR A 512 -43.60 -8.73 -13.61
N ASP A 513 -42.94 -9.58 -12.84
CA ASP A 513 -43.25 -9.78 -11.41
C ASP A 513 -42.46 -8.83 -10.48
N VAL A 514 -41.88 -7.74 -11.01
CA VAL A 514 -41.18 -6.77 -10.17
C VAL A 514 -42.18 -5.99 -9.31
N LYS A 515 -41.95 -6.00 -7.99
CA LYS A 515 -42.73 -5.25 -7.00
C LYS A 515 -42.10 -3.87 -6.73
N PRO A 516 -42.88 -2.89 -6.23
CA PRO A 516 -42.32 -1.71 -5.57
C PRO A 516 -41.34 -2.14 -4.45
N ASP A 517 -40.21 -1.44 -4.33
CA ASP A 517 -39.09 -1.81 -3.44
C ASP A 517 -38.65 -3.28 -3.63
N PRO A 518 -38.00 -3.62 -4.76
CA PRO A 518 -37.78 -4.99 -5.18
C PRO A 518 -36.96 -5.78 -4.14
N ASP A 519 -37.34 -7.04 -3.94
CA ASP A 519 -36.68 -7.96 -3.02
C ASP A 519 -35.72 -8.92 -3.74
N LEU A 520 -34.77 -9.51 -3.01
CA LEU A 520 -33.83 -10.49 -3.55
C LEU A 520 -34.55 -11.71 -4.15
N ALA A 521 -35.71 -12.11 -3.62
CA ALA A 521 -36.46 -13.25 -4.14
C ALA A 521 -36.98 -12.98 -5.56
N THR A 522 -37.38 -11.74 -5.85
CA THR A 522 -37.80 -11.26 -7.16
C THR A 522 -36.63 -11.24 -8.13
N VAL A 523 -35.46 -10.76 -7.68
CA VAL A 523 -34.21 -10.82 -8.45
C VAL A 523 -33.85 -12.27 -8.81
N TYR A 524 -33.89 -13.20 -7.86
CA TYR A 524 -33.56 -14.61 -8.14
C TYR A 524 -34.52 -15.27 -9.13
N LYS A 525 -35.82 -14.97 -9.06
CA LYS A 525 -36.80 -15.46 -10.04
C LYS A 525 -36.53 -14.91 -11.44
N GLY A 526 -36.25 -13.61 -11.55
CA GLY A 526 -35.87 -13.00 -12.81
C GLY A 526 -34.57 -13.56 -13.37
N LEU A 527 -33.58 -13.80 -12.50
CA LEU A 527 -32.29 -14.38 -12.85
C LEU A 527 -32.41 -15.84 -13.33
N GLU A 528 -33.28 -16.65 -12.72
CA GLU A 528 -33.54 -18.03 -13.18
C GLU A 528 -34.07 -18.06 -14.61
N GLN A 529 -35.03 -17.18 -14.92
CA GLN A 529 -35.56 -17.03 -16.28
C GLN A 529 -34.51 -16.47 -17.24
N CYS A 530 -33.74 -15.47 -16.81
CA CYS A 530 -32.64 -14.88 -17.58
C CYS A 530 -31.58 -15.93 -17.94
N ASN A 531 -31.15 -16.75 -16.97
CA ASN A 531 -30.21 -17.84 -17.18
C ASN A 531 -30.74 -18.90 -18.14
N SER A 532 -32.03 -19.21 -18.08
CA SER A 532 -32.65 -20.18 -19.00
C SER A 532 -32.78 -19.63 -20.42
N PHE A 533 -33.08 -18.35 -20.56
CA PHE A 533 -33.28 -17.69 -21.86
C PHE A 533 -31.96 -17.28 -22.52
N HIS A 534 -30.89 -17.07 -21.75
CA HIS A 534 -29.56 -16.65 -22.19
C HIS A 534 -29.56 -15.38 -23.10
N PRO A 535 -30.15 -14.26 -22.65
CA PRO A 535 -30.23 -13.04 -23.45
C PRO A 535 -28.86 -12.39 -23.70
N ASP A 536 -28.73 -11.67 -24.81
CA ASP A 536 -27.61 -10.75 -25.08
C ASP A 536 -28.00 -9.27 -24.95
N VAL A 537 -29.25 -9.01 -24.53
CA VAL A 537 -29.82 -7.70 -24.16
C VAL A 537 -30.76 -7.86 -22.97
N LEU A 538 -30.59 -7.05 -21.93
CA LEU A 538 -31.59 -6.85 -20.86
C LEU A 538 -32.22 -5.47 -21.04
N ILE A 539 -33.54 -5.40 -21.04
CA ILE A 539 -34.30 -4.16 -21.17
C ILE A 539 -35.08 -3.93 -19.88
N ALA A 540 -34.68 -2.94 -19.10
CA ALA A 540 -35.47 -2.45 -17.97
C ALA A 540 -36.49 -1.42 -18.46
N PHE A 541 -37.77 -1.76 -18.34
CA PHE A 541 -38.87 -0.90 -18.74
C PHE A 541 -39.74 -0.60 -17.52
N GLY A 542 -39.70 0.63 -17.02
CA GLY A 542 -40.45 0.99 -15.82
C GLY A 542 -39.89 2.18 -15.05
N GLY A 543 -40.32 2.32 -13.80
CA GLY A 543 -39.71 3.25 -12.84
C GLY A 543 -38.44 2.68 -12.18
N GLY A 544 -38.03 3.27 -11.06
CA GLY A 544 -36.82 2.84 -10.33
C GLY A 544 -36.81 1.37 -9.92
N SER A 545 -37.95 0.81 -9.45
CA SER A 545 -38.00 -0.58 -8.98
C SER A 545 -37.69 -1.62 -10.08
N PRO A 546 -38.33 -1.59 -11.28
CA PRO A 546 -37.90 -2.42 -12.40
C PRO A 546 -36.43 -2.25 -12.82
N MET A 547 -35.92 -1.01 -12.82
CA MET A 547 -34.54 -0.73 -13.20
C MET A 547 -33.50 -1.27 -12.21
N ASP A 548 -33.75 -1.07 -10.92
CA ASP A 548 -32.86 -1.54 -9.87
C ASP A 548 -32.82 -3.08 -9.83
N ALA A 549 -33.98 -3.73 -9.94
CA ALA A 549 -34.06 -5.19 -10.06
C ALA A 549 -33.29 -5.68 -11.30
N ALA A 550 -33.46 -5.02 -12.44
CA ALA A 550 -32.79 -5.37 -13.68
C ALA A 550 -31.27 -5.18 -13.61
N LYS A 551 -30.76 -4.12 -12.97
CA LYS A 551 -29.32 -3.92 -12.73
C LYS A 551 -28.72 -5.05 -11.89
N VAL A 552 -29.43 -5.52 -10.87
CA VAL A 552 -28.95 -6.65 -10.05
C VAL A 552 -29.04 -7.97 -10.80
N ILE A 553 -30.12 -8.24 -11.54
CA ILE A 553 -30.21 -9.41 -12.42
C ILE A 553 -29.07 -9.39 -13.45
N TRP A 554 -28.78 -8.24 -14.05
CA TRP A 554 -27.69 -8.07 -15.00
C TRP A 554 -26.33 -8.39 -14.39
N LEU A 555 -26.05 -7.83 -13.21
CA LEU A 555 -24.82 -8.11 -12.47
C LEU A 555 -24.64 -9.61 -12.20
N MET A 556 -25.66 -10.27 -11.65
CA MET A 556 -25.59 -11.69 -11.32
C MET A 556 -25.56 -12.60 -12.55
N TYR A 557 -26.13 -12.15 -13.67
CA TYR A 557 -26.06 -12.86 -14.94
C TYR A 557 -24.67 -12.80 -15.58
N GLU A 558 -24.00 -11.65 -15.50
CA GLU A 558 -22.62 -11.46 -15.98
C GLU A 558 -21.61 -12.21 -15.10
N HIS A 559 -21.73 -12.06 -13.77
CA HIS A 559 -20.77 -12.56 -12.77
C HIS A 559 -21.50 -13.32 -11.65
N PRO A 560 -21.89 -14.59 -11.87
CA PRO A 560 -22.66 -15.39 -10.91
C PRO A 560 -21.93 -15.70 -9.59
N GLU A 561 -20.61 -15.54 -9.57
CA GLU A 561 -19.76 -15.68 -8.39
C GLU A 561 -19.82 -14.49 -7.42
N THR A 562 -20.55 -13.42 -7.77
CA THR A 562 -20.61 -12.19 -6.98
C THR A 562 -21.25 -12.41 -5.62
N GLU A 563 -20.57 -11.97 -4.55
CA GLU A 563 -21.06 -12.03 -3.18
C GLU A 563 -21.81 -10.74 -2.82
N PHE A 564 -23.14 -10.83 -2.67
CA PHE A 564 -24.00 -9.66 -2.48
C PHE A 564 -23.66 -8.83 -1.23
N ALA A 565 -23.23 -9.49 -0.15
CA ALA A 565 -22.82 -8.83 1.08
C ALA A 565 -21.60 -7.90 0.88
N GLY A 566 -20.66 -8.28 0.00
CA GLY A 566 -19.49 -7.45 -0.33
C GLY A 566 -19.86 -6.16 -1.07
N LEU A 567 -20.90 -6.21 -1.91
CA LEU A 567 -21.34 -5.06 -2.71
C LEU A 567 -22.00 -3.96 -1.91
N ALA A 568 -22.65 -4.33 -0.80
CA ALA A 568 -23.35 -3.40 0.08
C ALA A 568 -22.42 -2.70 1.07
N MET A 569 -21.14 -3.07 1.11
CA MET A 569 -20.15 -2.41 1.97
C MET A 569 -20.04 -0.94 1.62
N ARG A 570 -20.09 -0.10 2.67
CA ARG A 570 -19.89 1.35 2.55
C ARG A 570 -18.47 1.67 2.15
N PHE A 571 -18.33 2.76 1.41
CA PHE A 571 -17.04 3.28 0.98
C PHE A 571 -16.98 4.79 1.11
N MET A 572 -15.77 5.32 1.25
CA MET A 572 -15.51 6.75 1.20
C MET A 572 -15.26 7.23 -0.24
N ASP A 573 -14.70 6.36 -1.08
CA ASP A 573 -14.47 6.59 -2.51
C ASP A 573 -14.87 5.32 -3.27
N ILE A 574 -15.86 5.43 -4.17
CA ILE A 574 -16.40 4.34 -5.00
C ILE A 574 -15.33 3.63 -5.86
N ARG A 575 -14.13 4.21 -5.98
CA ARG A 575 -13.00 3.63 -6.75
C ARG A 575 -11.96 2.92 -5.89
N LYS A 576 -12.04 3.07 -4.56
CA LYS A 576 -11.09 2.48 -3.61
C LYS A 576 -11.89 1.62 -2.65
N ARG A 577 -12.43 0.53 -3.17
CA ARG A 577 -13.30 -0.38 -2.44
C ARG A 577 -12.50 -1.57 -1.93
N VAL A 578 -13.00 -2.18 -0.86
CA VAL A 578 -12.50 -3.48 -0.38
C VAL A 578 -12.98 -4.60 -1.31
N TYR A 579 -14.14 -4.40 -1.94
CA TYR A 579 -14.75 -5.33 -2.90
C TYR A 579 -14.92 -4.63 -4.25
N ASP A 580 -14.21 -5.10 -5.26
CA ASP A 580 -14.23 -4.55 -6.62
C ASP A 580 -15.14 -5.38 -7.53
N LEU A 581 -15.95 -4.70 -8.33
CA LEU A 581 -16.77 -5.33 -9.35
C LEU A 581 -16.07 -5.34 -10.72
N PRO A 582 -16.02 -6.49 -11.42
CA PRO A 582 -15.57 -6.54 -12.81
C PRO A 582 -16.51 -5.77 -13.73
N ALA A 583 -16.01 -5.41 -14.92
CA ALA A 583 -16.80 -4.72 -15.93
C ALA A 583 -18.01 -5.56 -16.38
N LEU A 584 -19.17 -4.91 -16.49
CA LEU A 584 -20.41 -5.50 -17.02
C LEU A 584 -20.57 -5.21 -18.52
N GLY A 585 -21.49 -5.93 -19.17
CA GLY A 585 -21.82 -5.72 -20.59
C GLY A 585 -21.12 -6.67 -21.56
N GLN A 586 -20.49 -7.74 -21.07
CA GLN A 586 -19.78 -8.71 -21.91
C GLN A 586 -20.71 -9.80 -22.43
N ARG A 587 -21.60 -10.32 -21.57
CA ARG A 587 -22.63 -11.31 -21.95
C ARG A 587 -23.86 -10.63 -22.52
N ALA A 588 -24.36 -9.59 -21.87
CA ALA A 588 -25.55 -8.87 -22.27
C ALA A 588 -25.43 -7.37 -22.04
N MET A 589 -25.96 -6.57 -22.96
CA MET A 589 -26.06 -5.12 -22.74
C MET A 589 -27.29 -4.75 -21.93
N MET A 590 -27.20 -3.70 -21.14
CA MET A 590 -28.30 -3.16 -20.34
C MET A 590 -28.90 -1.92 -21.00
N VAL A 591 -30.20 -1.98 -21.33
CA VAL A 591 -31.00 -0.87 -21.86
C VAL A 591 -32.00 -0.44 -20.79
N ALA A 592 -32.07 0.84 -20.46
CA ALA A 592 -32.99 1.39 -19.47
C ALA A 592 -33.97 2.38 -20.11
N ILE A 593 -35.27 2.17 -19.88
CA ILE A 593 -36.37 2.91 -20.49
C ILE A 593 -37.31 3.40 -19.37
N PRO A 594 -37.15 4.66 -18.91
CA PRO A 594 -37.94 5.17 -17.79
C PRO A 594 -39.39 5.44 -18.21
N THR A 595 -40.34 4.98 -17.40
CA THR A 595 -41.78 5.31 -17.53
C THR A 595 -42.27 6.22 -16.41
N THR A 596 -41.36 6.71 -15.57
CA THR A 596 -41.62 7.68 -14.51
C THR A 596 -40.60 8.82 -14.58
N SER A 597 -40.94 9.97 -14.00
CA SER A 597 -40.09 11.17 -14.01
C SER A 597 -39.63 11.51 -12.59
N GLY A 598 -38.77 10.67 -12.00
CA GLY A 598 -38.26 10.90 -10.65
C GLY A 598 -36.85 10.38 -10.37
N THR A 599 -36.62 9.07 -10.54
CA THR A 599 -35.42 8.42 -9.99
C THR A 599 -34.14 8.66 -10.79
N GLY A 600 -34.23 8.90 -12.11
CA GLY A 600 -33.06 8.98 -12.99
C GLY A 600 -32.25 7.68 -13.07
N SER A 601 -32.81 6.54 -12.65
CA SER A 601 -32.09 5.25 -12.57
C SER A 601 -31.56 4.78 -13.93
N GLU A 602 -32.15 5.26 -15.03
CA GLU A 602 -31.70 4.96 -16.39
C GLU A 602 -30.29 5.47 -16.72
N VAL A 603 -29.78 6.43 -15.96
CA VAL A 603 -28.46 7.04 -16.18
C VAL A 603 -27.49 6.88 -15.00
N THR A 604 -27.92 6.23 -13.91
CA THR A 604 -27.13 6.16 -12.67
C THR A 604 -26.47 4.79 -12.45
N PRO A 605 -25.35 4.76 -11.71
CA PRO A 605 -24.67 3.53 -11.29
C PRO A 605 -25.23 2.91 -10.00
N PHE A 606 -26.45 3.27 -9.61
CA PHE A 606 -27.05 2.87 -8.33
C PHE A 606 -28.18 1.86 -8.54
N ALA A 607 -28.34 0.94 -7.61
CA ALA A 607 -29.49 0.04 -7.54
C ALA A 607 -29.78 -0.29 -6.08
N VAL A 608 -31.06 -0.41 -5.71
CA VAL A 608 -31.44 -0.79 -4.35
C VAL A 608 -32.33 -2.02 -4.36
N VAL A 609 -31.95 -3.04 -3.59
CA VAL A 609 -32.73 -4.29 -3.42
C VAL A 609 -32.83 -4.65 -1.95
N THR A 610 -33.97 -5.16 -1.52
CA THR A 610 -34.22 -5.55 -0.13
C THR A 610 -34.03 -7.05 0.09
N ASP A 611 -33.36 -7.43 1.17
CA ASP A 611 -33.38 -8.79 1.68
C ASP A 611 -34.39 -8.89 2.83
N GLU A 612 -35.57 -9.41 2.50
CA GLU A 612 -36.65 -9.61 3.46
C GLU A 612 -36.28 -10.58 4.59
N LYS A 613 -35.38 -11.56 4.35
CA LYS A 613 -34.99 -12.53 5.38
C LYS A 613 -34.09 -11.92 6.43
N ALA A 614 -33.19 -11.04 6.00
CA ALA A 614 -32.27 -10.32 6.88
C ALA A 614 -32.88 -9.00 7.40
N GLY A 615 -33.94 -8.49 6.77
CA GLY A 615 -34.49 -7.15 7.04
C GLY A 615 -33.57 -6.03 6.57
N ILE A 616 -32.67 -6.29 5.62
CA ILE A 616 -31.62 -5.35 5.19
C ILE A 616 -31.93 -4.83 3.79
N LYS A 617 -31.92 -3.51 3.62
CA LYS A 617 -31.93 -2.87 2.29
C LYS A 617 -30.47 -2.73 1.82
N TYR A 618 -30.17 -3.27 0.65
CA TYR A 618 -28.83 -3.28 0.07
C TYR A 618 -28.71 -2.22 -1.03
N PRO A 619 -28.21 -1.02 -0.72
CA PRO A 619 -27.86 -0.03 -1.73
C PRO A 619 -26.55 -0.45 -2.39
N LEU A 620 -26.61 -0.68 -3.69
CA LEU A 620 -25.46 -0.99 -4.54
C LEU A 620 -25.06 0.28 -5.28
N ALA A 621 -23.79 0.61 -5.19
CA ALA A 621 -23.21 1.75 -5.86
C ALA A 621 -21.91 1.32 -6.51
N ASP A 622 -21.95 1.13 -7.83
CA ASP A 622 -20.77 0.81 -8.61
C ASP A 622 -20.93 1.31 -10.04
N TYR A 623 -19.94 2.03 -10.55
CA TYR A 623 -20.01 2.60 -11.89
C TYR A 623 -20.22 1.56 -12.99
N SER A 624 -19.86 0.30 -12.76
CA SER A 624 -20.13 -0.81 -13.67
C SER A 624 -21.62 -1.09 -13.87
N LEU A 625 -22.48 -0.68 -12.92
CA LEU A 625 -23.95 -0.77 -13.00
C LEU A 625 -24.60 0.31 -13.89
N THR A 626 -23.81 1.26 -14.44
CA THR A 626 -24.34 2.26 -15.37
C THR A 626 -24.87 1.57 -16.63
N PRO A 627 -26.14 1.79 -17.03
CA PRO A 627 -26.69 1.19 -18.25
C PRO A 627 -25.88 1.53 -19.50
N ASN A 628 -25.89 0.63 -20.49
CA ASN A 628 -25.22 0.87 -21.77
C ASN A 628 -26.00 1.85 -22.67
N MET A 629 -27.32 1.93 -22.46
CA MET A 629 -28.21 2.75 -23.25
C MET A 629 -29.40 3.20 -22.40
N ALA A 630 -29.73 4.48 -22.46
CA ALA A 630 -30.96 5.04 -21.89
C ALA A 630 -31.87 5.55 -23.03
N ILE A 631 -33.17 5.30 -22.94
CA ILE A 631 -34.17 5.77 -23.91
C ILE A 631 -35.26 6.55 -23.19
N VAL A 632 -35.14 7.88 -23.19
CA VAL A 632 -35.96 8.83 -22.42
C VAL A 632 -37.04 9.41 -23.34
N ASP A 633 -38.13 8.67 -23.50
CA ASP A 633 -39.24 9.04 -24.37
C ASP A 633 -40.41 9.68 -23.57
N PRO A 634 -40.69 10.99 -23.75
CA PRO A 634 -41.81 11.67 -23.12
C PRO A 634 -43.19 11.05 -23.35
N GLU A 635 -43.37 10.29 -24.44
CA GLU A 635 -44.63 9.60 -24.72
C GLU A 635 -45.03 8.65 -23.58
N LEU A 636 -44.05 8.00 -22.96
CA LEU A 636 -44.25 7.01 -21.90
C LEU A 636 -44.77 7.60 -20.58
N VAL A 637 -44.68 8.92 -20.38
CA VAL A 637 -45.06 9.59 -19.13
C VAL A 637 -46.29 10.49 -19.25
N LEU A 638 -46.89 10.61 -20.43
CA LEU A 638 -48.06 11.49 -20.67
C LEU A 638 -49.20 11.24 -19.67
N HIS A 639 -49.52 9.96 -19.46
CA HIS A 639 -50.63 9.51 -18.62
C HIS A 639 -50.21 9.15 -17.19
N MET A 640 -49.00 9.51 -16.76
CA MET A 640 -48.52 9.22 -15.41
C MET A 640 -49.48 9.80 -14.33
N PRO A 641 -49.86 9.03 -13.30
CA PRO A 641 -50.80 9.51 -12.28
C PRO A 641 -50.32 10.78 -11.56
N LYS A 642 -51.27 11.63 -11.12
CA LYS A 642 -50.97 12.90 -10.41
C LYS A 642 -50.04 12.70 -9.20
N ARG A 643 -50.36 11.76 -8.32
CA ARG A 643 -49.55 11.47 -7.13
C ARG A 643 -48.11 11.07 -7.47
N LEU A 644 -47.93 10.23 -8.50
CA LEU A 644 -46.60 9.81 -8.95
C LEU A 644 -45.83 10.97 -9.61
N THR A 645 -46.55 11.87 -10.29
CA THR A 645 -45.98 13.11 -10.84
C THR A 645 -45.46 14.03 -9.73
N ALA A 646 -46.26 14.25 -8.68
CA ALA A 646 -45.87 15.10 -7.56
C ALA A 646 -44.66 14.55 -6.81
N TYR A 647 -44.72 13.27 -6.38
CA TYR A 647 -43.64 12.68 -5.58
C TYR A 647 -42.37 12.47 -6.41
N GLY A 648 -42.48 11.98 -7.64
CA GLY A 648 -41.33 11.82 -8.53
C GLY A 648 -40.67 13.15 -8.89
N GLY A 649 -41.46 14.21 -9.14
CA GLY A 649 -40.91 15.52 -9.46
C GLY A 649 -40.14 16.16 -8.31
N ILE A 650 -40.61 16.03 -7.06
CA ILE A 650 -39.87 16.52 -5.89
C ILE A 650 -38.63 15.66 -5.60
N ASP A 651 -38.70 14.35 -5.85
CA ASP A 651 -37.56 13.45 -5.78
C ASP A 651 -36.45 13.91 -6.72
N ALA A 652 -36.78 14.15 -8.00
CA ALA A 652 -35.85 14.70 -8.99
C ALA A 652 -35.30 16.08 -8.60
N LEU A 653 -36.11 16.94 -7.97
CA LEU A 653 -35.66 18.25 -7.50
C LEU A 653 -34.65 18.09 -6.36
N THR A 654 -34.93 17.17 -5.44
CA THR A 654 -34.04 16.82 -4.32
C THR A 654 -32.71 16.28 -4.83
N HIS A 655 -32.73 15.39 -5.82
CA HIS A 655 -31.51 14.89 -6.49
C HIS A 655 -30.65 16.04 -7.00
N ALA A 656 -31.24 16.99 -7.72
CA ALA A 656 -30.51 18.12 -8.29
C ALA A 656 -29.96 19.07 -7.20
N LEU A 657 -30.76 19.37 -6.18
CA LEU A 657 -30.35 20.22 -5.05
C LEU A 657 -29.17 19.62 -4.29
N GLU A 658 -29.25 18.33 -3.92
CA GLU A 658 -28.17 17.67 -3.17
C GLU A 658 -26.92 17.46 -4.03
N ALA A 659 -27.08 17.10 -5.31
CA ALA A 659 -25.95 16.99 -6.24
C ALA A 659 -25.20 18.33 -6.39
N TYR A 660 -25.91 19.46 -6.40
CA TYR A 660 -25.30 20.78 -6.52
C TYR A 660 -24.44 21.13 -5.29
N VAL A 661 -24.93 20.82 -4.09
CA VAL A 661 -24.24 21.17 -2.84
C VAL A 661 -23.32 20.07 -2.29
N SER A 662 -23.29 18.91 -2.93
CA SER A 662 -22.47 17.77 -2.51
C SER A 662 -20.99 18.14 -2.40
N VAL A 663 -20.29 17.47 -1.48
CA VAL A 663 -18.82 17.56 -1.34
C VAL A 663 -18.08 16.98 -2.56
N MET A 664 -18.79 16.26 -3.42
CA MET A 664 -18.31 15.64 -4.67
C MET A 664 -18.79 16.41 -5.92
N SER A 665 -19.48 17.54 -5.75
CA SER A 665 -19.90 18.39 -6.87
C SER A 665 -18.72 18.88 -7.69
N THR A 666 -18.94 19.03 -9.00
CA THR A 666 -17.96 19.49 -9.99
C THR A 666 -18.62 20.43 -10.98
N GLU A 667 -17.82 21.19 -11.72
CA GLU A 667 -18.29 22.06 -12.79
C GLU A 667 -19.12 21.30 -13.86
N PHE A 668 -18.87 19.98 -14.02
CA PHE A 668 -19.63 19.11 -14.93
C PHE A 668 -21.03 18.73 -14.39
N THR A 669 -21.17 18.59 -13.07
CA THR A 669 -22.45 18.22 -12.44
C THR A 669 -23.31 19.44 -12.11
N GLU A 670 -22.68 20.58 -11.84
CA GLU A 670 -23.34 21.81 -11.42
C GLU A 670 -24.29 22.37 -12.47
N GLY A 671 -23.85 22.47 -13.72
CA GLY A 671 -24.70 22.95 -14.82
C GLY A 671 -25.92 22.05 -15.05
N LEU A 672 -25.75 20.74 -14.89
CA LEU A 672 -26.85 19.76 -15.00
C LEU A 672 -27.85 19.94 -13.85
N ALA A 673 -27.35 20.06 -12.62
CA ALA A 673 -28.19 20.27 -11.45
C ALA A 673 -29.02 21.58 -11.56
N LEU A 674 -28.40 22.70 -11.96
CA LEU A 674 -29.12 23.97 -12.13
C LEU A 674 -30.20 23.88 -13.22
N GLU A 675 -29.89 23.29 -14.37
CA GLU A 675 -30.88 23.10 -15.45
C GLU A 675 -32.07 22.24 -14.97
N ALA A 676 -31.80 21.14 -14.27
CA ALA A 676 -32.86 20.29 -13.71
C ALA A 676 -33.73 21.07 -12.70
N ILE A 677 -33.12 21.85 -11.80
CA ILE A 677 -33.84 22.70 -10.84
C ILE A 677 -34.73 23.70 -11.58
N GLY A 678 -34.20 24.40 -12.57
CA GLY A 678 -34.96 25.39 -13.35
C GLY A 678 -36.16 24.78 -14.08
N LEU A 679 -35.98 23.64 -14.73
CA LEU A 679 -37.05 22.91 -15.40
C LEU A 679 -38.12 22.43 -14.43
N LEU A 680 -37.74 21.86 -13.28
CA LEU A 680 -38.69 21.34 -12.29
C LEU A 680 -39.49 22.47 -11.65
N MET A 681 -38.84 23.55 -11.21
CA MET A 681 -39.52 24.70 -10.63
C MET A 681 -40.51 25.36 -11.59
N THR A 682 -40.24 25.30 -12.91
CA THR A 682 -41.09 25.90 -13.94
C THR A 682 -42.24 24.99 -14.38
N TYR A 683 -41.95 23.72 -14.68
CA TYR A 683 -42.88 22.84 -15.39
C TYR A 683 -43.57 21.80 -14.51
N LEU A 684 -43.06 21.49 -13.31
CA LEU A 684 -43.67 20.49 -12.44
C LEU A 684 -45.11 20.84 -12.01
N PRO A 685 -45.44 22.08 -11.60
CA PRO A 685 -46.82 22.46 -11.29
C PRO A 685 -47.77 22.24 -12.48
N ARG A 686 -47.33 22.63 -13.68
CA ARG A 686 -48.08 22.46 -14.93
C ARG A 686 -48.29 20.97 -15.25
N SER A 687 -47.23 20.17 -15.16
CA SER A 687 -47.29 18.74 -15.42
C SER A 687 -48.23 18.03 -14.45
N TYR A 688 -48.27 18.44 -13.18
CA TYR A 688 -49.17 17.89 -12.18
C TYR A 688 -50.63 18.30 -12.41
N ALA A 689 -50.88 19.59 -12.68
CA ALA A 689 -52.23 20.12 -12.84
C ALA A 689 -52.91 19.59 -14.10
N ASN A 690 -52.21 19.61 -15.24
CA ASN A 690 -52.77 19.41 -16.58
C ASN A 690 -52.49 18.01 -17.15
N GLY A 691 -51.48 17.29 -16.64
CA GLY A 691 -51.13 15.94 -17.11
C GLY A 691 -50.94 15.87 -18.62
N ALA A 692 -51.58 14.89 -19.28
CA ALA A 692 -51.49 14.69 -20.73
C ALA A 692 -52.01 15.89 -21.57
N GLN A 693 -52.75 16.83 -20.97
CA GLN A 693 -53.21 18.03 -21.66
C GLN A 693 -52.10 19.10 -21.80
N ASP A 694 -50.97 18.92 -21.11
CA ASP A 694 -49.77 19.76 -21.23
C ASP A 694 -48.54 18.87 -21.54
N PRO A 695 -48.43 18.36 -22.78
CA PRO A 695 -47.35 17.46 -23.16
C PRO A 695 -45.97 18.11 -23.09
N GLU A 696 -45.87 19.43 -23.24
CA GLU A 696 -44.63 20.17 -23.02
C GLU A 696 -44.17 20.03 -21.57
N ALA A 697 -45.05 20.29 -20.60
CA ALA A 697 -44.67 20.18 -19.20
C ALA A 697 -44.27 18.74 -18.82
N ARG A 698 -44.94 17.73 -19.38
CA ARG A 698 -44.56 16.31 -19.23
C ARG A 698 -43.14 16.05 -19.74
N GLU A 699 -42.85 16.49 -20.96
CA GLU A 699 -41.52 16.34 -21.57
C GLU A 699 -40.44 17.00 -20.71
N ARG A 700 -40.65 18.25 -20.28
CA ARG A 700 -39.66 19.00 -19.51
C ARG A 700 -39.37 18.39 -18.15
N VAL A 701 -40.39 17.93 -17.44
CA VAL A 701 -40.22 17.24 -16.14
C VAL A 701 -39.50 15.90 -16.33
N HIS A 702 -39.80 15.16 -17.41
CA HIS A 702 -39.14 13.90 -17.71
C HIS A 702 -37.64 14.08 -17.96
N TYR A 703 -37.28 15.07 -18.79
CA TYR A 703 -35.88 15.40 -19.03
C TYR A 703 -35.18 15.90 -17.77
N ALA A 704 -35.85 16.72 -16.96
CA ALA A 704 -35.25 17.22 -15.73
C ALA A 704 -34.88 16.08 -14.76
N ALA A 705 -35.71 15.04 -14.67
CA ALA A 705 -35.40 13.85 -13.86
C ALA A 705 -34.15 13.12 -14.37
N THR A 706 -34.02 12.91 -15.69
CA THR A 706 -32.81 12.32 -16.27
C THR A 706 -31.58 13.21 -16.06
N ILE A 707 -31.70 14.53 -16.25
CA ILE A 707 -30.61 15.48 -16.07
C ILE A 707 -30.14 15.50 -14.61
N ALA A 708 -31.07 15.48 -13.65
CA ALA A 708 -30.76 15.33 -12.24
C ALA A 708 -30.02 14.00 -11.99
N GLY A 709 -30.49 12.91 -12.61
CA GLY A 709 -29.83 11.60 -12.66
C GLY A 709 -28.37 11.66 -13.07
N LEU A 710 -28.07 12.34 -14.18
CA LEU A 710 -26.70 12.52 -14.68
C LEU A 710 -25.81 13.29 -13.68
N ALA A 711 -26.37 14.27 -12.99
CA ALA A 711 -25.68 15.04 -11.98
C ALA A 711 -25.34 14.18 -10.74
N PHE A 712 -26.34 13.55 -10.10
CA PHE A 712 -26.13 12.82 -8.87
C PHE A 712 -25.43 11.47 -9.07
N ALA A 713 -25.48 10.89 -10.28
CA ALA A 713 -24.65 9.74 -10.66
C ALA A 713 -23.15 10.00 -10.43
N ASN A 714 -22.73 11.27 -10.49
CA ASN A 714 -21.33 11.68 -10.38
C ASN A 714 -21.03 12.53 -9.14
N ALA A 715 -22.04 13.23 -8.60
CA ALA A 715 -21.92 14.03 -7.38
C ALA A 715 -22.45 13.34 -6.11
N PHE A 716 -23.08 12.17 -6.22
CA PHE A 716 -23.79 11.51 -5.12
C PHE A 716 -24.91 12.40 -4.53
N LEU A 717 -25.55 11.89 -3.48
CA LEU A 717 -26.66 12.52 -2.76
C LEU A 717 -26.26 12.77 -1.31
N GLY A 718 -27.07 13.52 -0.57
CA GLY A 718 -26.78 13.96 0.79
C GLY A 718 -27.69 13.33 1.84
N ILE A 719 -27.77 13.98 3.00
CA ILE A 719 -28.53 13.46 4.15
C ILE A 719 -30.04 13.48 3.95
N CYS A 720 -30.58 14.24 2.98
CA CYS A 720 -32.01 14.16 2.66
C CYS A 720 -32.35 12.74 2.22
N HIS A 721 -31.57 12.18 1.28
CA HIS A 721 -31.74 10.80 0.84
C HIS A 721 -31.44 9.80 1.95
N SER A 722 -30.35 10.00 2.71
CA SER A 722 -30.03 9.12 3.84
C SER A 722 -31.21 8.98 4.81
N MET A 723 -31.85 10.10 5.15
CA MET A 723 -32.99 10.13 6.08
C MET A 723 -34.28 9.62 5.42
N ALA A 724 -34.52 9.99 4.16
CA ALA A 724 -35.69 9.54 3.40
C ALA A 724 -35.69 8.02 3.16
N HIS A 725 -34.53 7.40 2.93
CA HIS A 725 -34.41 5.94 2.83
C HIS A 725 -34.95 5.24 4.08
N LYS A 726 -34.58 5.73 5.28
CA LYS A 726 -34.97 5.09 6.54
C LYS A 726 -36.41 5.40 6.92
N LEU A 727 -36.87 6.62 6.67
CA LEU A 727 -38.28 6.97 6.86
C LEU A 727 -39.20 6.11 5.98
N GLY A 728 -38.81 5.91 4.71
CA GLY A 728 -39.54 5.07 3.77
C GLY A 728 -39.55 3.60 4.18
N SER A 729 -38.40 3.03 4.57
CA SER A 729 -38.31 1.62 4.96
C SER A 729 -39.07 1.29 6.24
N SER A 730 -39.03 2.18 7.24
CA SER A 730 -39.62 1.91 8.56
C SER A 730 -41.13 2.18 8.64
N PHE A 731 -41.64 3.11 7.83
CA PHE A 731 -43.05 3.54 7.91
C PHE A 731 -43.82 3.42 6.59
N HIS A 732 -43.24 2.78 5.58
CA HIS A 732 -43.84 2.61 4.25
C HIS A 732 -44.26 3.93 3.58
N VAL A 733 -43.52 5.01 3.85
CA VAL A 733 -43.71 6.31 3.21
C VAL A 733 -43.10 6.26 1.80
N PRO A 734 -43.83 6.63 0.74
CA PRO A 734 -43.28 6.69 -0.62
C PRO A 734 -42.01 7.56 -0.68
N HIS A 735 -40.96 7.10 -1.37
CA HIS A 735 -39.64 7.72 -1.33
C HIS A 735 -39.63 9.23 -1.65
N GLY A 736 -40.24 9.63 -2.77
CA GLY A 736 -40.32 11.05 -3.13
C GLY A 736 -41.11 11.90 -2.13
N LEU A 737 -42.09 11.32 -1.43
CA LEU A 737 -42.77 11.99 -0.31
C LEU A 737 -41.84 12.12 0.90
N ALA A 738 -41.09 11.09 1.26
CA ALA A 738 -40.11 11.16 2.33
C ALA A 738 -39.04 12.25 2.05
N ASN A 739 -38.52 12.34 0.83
CA ASN A 739 -37.63 13.42 0.41
C ASN A 739 -38.31 14.81 0.54
N ALA A 740 -39.55 14.94 0.08
CA ALA A 740 -40.31 16.18 0.19
C ALA A 740 -40.46 16.66 1.65
N LEU A 741 -40.64 15.75 2.60
CA LEU A 741 -40.77 16.08 4.02
C LEU A 741 -39.44 16.55 4.65
N MET A 742 -38.29 16.15 4.10
CA MET A 742 -36.98 16.41 4.68
C MET A 742 -36.25 17.61 4.05
N ILE A 743 -36.38 17.83 2.74
CA ILE A 743 -35.47 18.69 1.97
C ILE A 743 -35.37 20.12 2.51
N SER A 744 -36.46 20.74 2.94
CA SER A 744 -36.46 22.10 3.48
C SER A 744 -35.70 22.22 4.80
N HIS A 745 -35.74 21.17 5.64
CA HIS A 745 -34.97 21.10 6.88
C HIS A 745 -33.49 20.87 6.60
N VAL A 746 -33.18 20.01 5.61
CA VAL A 746 -31.81 19.71 5.19
C VAL A 746 -31.12 20.91 4.53
N ILE A 747 -31.81 21.69 3.68
CA ILE A 747 -31.26 22.92 3.11
C ILE A 747 -30.83 23.88 4.22
N ARG A 748 -31.73 24.14 5.18
CA ARG A 748 -31.43 25.01 6.32
C ARG A 748 -30.29 24.47 7.18
N TYR A 749 -30.24 23.17 7.44
CA TYR A 749 -29.12 22.54 8.14
C TYR A 749 -27.78 22.75 7.41
N ASN A 750 -27.77 22.51 6.10
CA ASN A 750 -26.58 22.56 5.26
C ASN A 750 -26.11 24.00 4.95
N ALA A 751 -26.99 25.01 5.04
CA ALA A 751 -26.72 26.39 4.67
C ALA A 751 -25.79 27.14 5.65
N THR A 752 -24.55 26.65 5.80
CA THR A 752 -23.49 27.28 6.59
C THR A 752 -22.14 27.12 5.90
N ASP A 753 -21.30 28.16 5.96
CA ASP A 753 -19.91 28.12 5.49
C ASP A 753 -18.92 27.84 6.63
N ALA A 754 -19.42 27.72 7.87
CA ALA A 754 -18.67 27.35 9.05
C ALA A 754 -19.31 26.12 9.72
N PRO A 755 -19.38 24.96 9.04
CA PRO A 755 -19.96 23.76 9.62
C PRO A 755 -19.13 23.29 10.82
N PHE A 756 -19.81 22.93 11.91
CA PHE A 756 -19.16 22.38 13.12
C PHE A 756 -18.30 21.15 12.81
N LYS A 757 -18.75 20.33 11.85
CA LYS A 757 -18.02 19.18 11.33
C LYS A 757 -18.01 19.22 9.80
N GLN A 758 -16.81 19.21 9.23
CA GLN A 758 -16.60 19.15 7.79
C GLN A 758 -16.51 17.68 7.33
N ALA A 759 -16.87 17.42 6.07
CA ALA A 759 -16.60 16.13 5.46
C ALA A 759 -15.09 15.89 5.37
N ILE A 760 -14.65 14.68 5.72
CA ILE A 760 -13.22 14.32 5.79
C ILE A 760 -12.60 14.25 4.38
N PHE A 761 -13.43 14.01 3.36
CA PHE A 761 -13.00 13.80 1.98
C PHE A 761 -13.76 14.69 0.99
N SER A 762 -13.79 16.00 1.27
CA SER A 762 -14.35 16.97 0.34
C SER A 762 -13.46 17.19 -0.88
N GLN A 763 -14.08 17.37 -2.05
CA GLN A 763 -13.40 17.78 -3.27
C GLN A 763 -13.34 19.30 -3.42
N TYR A 764 -13.98 20.05 -2.52
CA TYR A 764 -13.86 21.50 -2.45
C TYR A 764 -12.64 21.96 -1.63
N HIS A 765 -12.22 23.20 -1.85
CA HIS A 765 -11.13 23.83 -1.09
C HIS A 765 -11.53 24.21 0.34
N PHE A 766 -12.72 24.81 0.52
CA PHE A 766 -13.30 25.23 1.80
C PHE A 766 -14.84 25.10 1.77
N PRO A 767 -15.53 24.99 2.92
CA PRO A 767 -16.99 24.93 2.95
C PRO A 767 -17.63 26.19 2.37
N HIS A 768 -18.63 26.02 1.52
CA HIS A 768 -19.28 27.11 0.77
C HIS A 768 -20.76 26.81 0.47
N ALA A 769 -21.37 25.90 1.24
CA ALA A 769 -22.70 25.37 0.95
C ALA A 769 -23.80 26.44 1.05
N LYS A 770 -23.65 27.46 1.89
CA LYS A 770 -24.62 28.56 1.99
C LYS A 770 -24.63 29.36 0.68
N ALA A 771 -23.45 29.76 0.21
CA ALA A 771 -23.29 30.45 -1.05
C ALA A 771 -23.85 29.63 -2.22
N ARG A 772 -23.62 28.30 -2.23
CA ARG A 772 -24.20 27.41 -3.25
C ARG A 772 -25.72 27.44 -3.28
N TYR A 773 -26.40 27.35 -2.14
CA TYR A 773 -27.86 27.48 -2.12
C TYR A 773 -28.35 28.87 -2.54
N ALA A 774 -27.59 29.92 -2.21
CA ALA A 774 -27.88 31.28 -2.66
C ALA A 774 -27.77 31.44 -4.19
N GLU A 775 -26.80 30.79 -4.83
CA GLU A 775 -26.67 30.75 -6.30
C GLU A 775 -27.89 30.11 -6.97
N ILE A 776 -28.47 29.06 -6.37
CA ILE A 776 -29.70 28.45 -6.87
C ILE A 776 -30.85 29.46 -6.82
N ALA A 777 -30.96 30.24 -5.74
CA ALA A 777 -31.98 31.30 -5.62
C ALA A 777 -31.78 32.41 -6.67
N ASP A 778 -30.53 32.79 -6.96
CA ASP A 778 -30.20 33.74 -8.01
C ASP A 778 -30.55 33.22 -9.41
N TYR A 779 -30.23 31.94 -9.68
CA TYR A 779 -30.56 31.26 -10.93
C TYR A 779 -32.07 31.19 -11.17
N LEU A 780 -32.86 30.99 -10.11
CA LEU A 780 -34.31 31.00 -10.14
C LEU A 780 -34.93 32.42 -10.06
N HIS A 781 -34.10 33.46 -9.94
CA HIS A 781 -34.52 34.86 -9.84
C HIS A 781 -35.46 35.16 -8.66
N LEU A 782 -35.21 34.55 -7.51
CA LEU A 782 -36.06 34.69 -6.31
C LEU A 782 -35.81 36.00 -5.53
N GLY A 783 -34.71 36.70 -5.80
CA GLY A 783 -34.33 37.95 -5.11
C GLY A 783 -33.50 37.71 -3.84
N GLY A 784 -33.53 38.66 -2.89
CA GLY A 784 -32.75 38.62 -1.64
C GLY A 784 -31.46 39.45 -1.71
N SER A 785 -31.09 40.08 -0.59
CA SER A 785 -29.93 41.00 -0.54
C SER A 785 -28.64 40.36 0.00
N ASN A 786 -28.71 39.15 0.56
CA ASN A 786 -27.58 38.36 1.04
C ASN A 786 -27.92 36.86 1.02
N ASP A 787 -26.92 36.01 1.24
CA ASP A 787 -27.05 34.55 1.12
C ASP A 787 -28.06 33.95 2.09
N ASP A 788 -28.16 34.43 3.33
CA ASP A 788 -29.15 33.94 4.30
C ASP A 788 -30.59 34.22 3.83
N GLN A 789 -30.85 35.41 3.28
CA GLN A 789 -32.15 35.75 2.70
C GLN A 789 -32.45 34.89 1.46
N LYS A 790 -31.45 34.68 0.60
CA LYS A 790 -31.58 33.88 -0.61
C LYS A 790 -31.90 32.41 -0.31
N VAL A 791 -31.23 31.83 0.69
CA VAL A 791 -31.51 30.47 1.17
C VAL A 791 -32.97 30.34 1.62
N GLU A 792 -33.47 31.28 2.41
CA GLU A 792 -34.87 31.22 2.87
C GLU A 792 -35.88 31.41 1.74
N LEU A 793 -35.59 32.29 0.77
CA LEU A 793 -36.41 32.45 -0.42
C LEU A 793 -36.46 31.17 -1.26
N LEU A 794 -35.33 30.45 -1.38
CA LEU A 794 -35.28 29.13 -2.01
C LEU A 794 -36.16 28.13 -1.27
N VAL A 795 -36.05 28.06 0.06
CA VAL A 795 -36.89 27.15 0.86
C VAL A 795 -38.38 27.52 0.74
N GLU A 796 -38.73 28.80 0.75
CA GLU A 796 -40.10 29.27 0.54
C GLU A 796 -40.65 28.86 -0.83
N ALA A 797 -39.85 29.01 -1.89
CA ALA A 797 -40.23 28.58 -3.23
C ALA A 797 -40.50 27.06 -3.30
N ILE A 798 -39.68 26.26 -2.64
CA ILE A 798 -39.85 24.80 -2.55
C ILE A 798 -41.11 24.43 -1.74
N GLU A 799 -41.37 25.10 -0.61
CA GLU A 799 -42.60 24.90 0.18
C GLU A 799 -43.87 25.28 -0.60
N ASN A 800 -43.82 26.38 -1.37
CA ASN A 800 -44.92 26.78 -2.25
C ASN A 800 -45.16 25.76 -3.37
N LEU A 801 -44.09 25.21 -3.95
CA LEU A 801 -44.18 24.13 -4.92
C LEU A 801 -44.86 22.89 -4.32
N LYS A 802 -44.47 22.45 -3.12
CA LYS A 802 -45.11 21.31 -2.42
C LYS A 802 -46.62 21.53 -2.24
N ARG A 803 -47.04 22.74 -1.86
CA ARG A 803 -48.48 23.09 -1.72
C ARG A 803 -49.22 23.04 -3.04
N GLN A 804 -48.62 23.51 -4.15
CA GLN A 804 -49.22 23.43 -5.49
C GLN A 804 -49.40 21.98 -5.99
N LEU A 805 -48.60 21.05 -5.44
CA LEU A 805 -48.61 19.62 -5.78
C LEU A 805 -49.44 18.77 -4.80
N ASP A 806 -50.16 19.39 -3.87
CA ASP A 806 -50.93 18.73 -2.81
C ASP A 806 -50.09 17.75 -1.96
N ILE A 807 -48.83 18.10 -1.69
CA ILE A 807 -47.92 17.29 -0.87
C ILE A 807 -48.12 17.64 0.62
N PRO A 808 -48.33 16.66 1.52
CA PRO A 808 -48.32 16.88 2.97
C PRO A 808 -47.03 17.55 3.44
N LEU A 809 -47.13 18.44 4.43
CA LEU A 809 -45.99 19.28 4.83
C LEU A 809 -45.19 18.69 6.00
N THR A 810 -45.76 17.75 6.76
CA THR A 810 -45.11 17.17 7.95
C THR A 810 -45.20 15.65 7.97
N ILE A 811 -44.23 14.99 8.62
CA ILE A 811 -44.29 13.54 8.82
C ILE A 811 -45.53 13.16 9.63
N LYS A 812 -45.93 14.00 10.59
CA LYS A 812 -47.13 13.77 11.40
C LYS A 812 -48.43 13.68 10.57
N GLU A 813 -48.57 14.52 9.54
CA GLU A 813 -49.73 14.46 8.63
C GLU A 813 -49.78 13.15 7.82
N VAL A 814 -48.63 12.51 7.58
CA VAL A 814 -48.53 11.30 6.77
C VAL A 814 -48.72 10.03 7.59
N LEU A 815 -48.23 9.98 8.83
CA LEU A 815 -48.23 8.75 9.64
C LEU A 815 -49.54 8.47 10.38
N SER A 816 -50.44 9.44 10.56
CA SER A 816 -51.65 9.36 11.42
C SER A 816 -51.34 9.04 12.91
N GLU A 817 -52.24 9.36 13.86
CA GLU A 817 -51.99 9.63 15.30
C GLU A 817 -51.39 8.53 16.21
N GLU A 818 -50.31 7.84 15.81
CA GLU A 818 -49.49 7.02 16.70
C GLU A 818 -48.08 7.63 16.88
N ASP A 819 -48.02 8.83 17.48
CA ASP A 819 -46.77 9.56 17.79
C ASP A 819 -45.73 8.65 18.50
N LYS A 820 -46.16 7.65 19.28
CA LYS A 820 -45.28 6.73 20.01
C LYS A 820 -44.37 5.89 19.11
N GLY A 821 -44.90 5.31 18.03
CA GLY A 821 -44.13 4.40 17.17
C GLY A 821 -42.98 5.11 16.44
N PHE A 822 -43.15 6.39 16.11
CA PHE A 822 -42.10 7.21 15.51
C PHE A 822 -40.96 7.49 16.49
N PHE A 823 -41.28 7.99 17.69
CA PHE A 823 -40.26 8.34 18.69
C PHE A 823 -39.53 7.12 19.26
N GLU A 824 -40.17 5.94 19.28
CA GLU A 824 -39.54 4.67 19.68
C GLU A 824 -38.45 4.21 18.70
N GLN A 825 -38.62 4.44 17.40
CA GLN A 825 -37.65 4.05 16.35
C GLN A 825 -36.62 5.16 16.02
N LEU A 826 -36.79 6.36 16.58
CA LEU A 826 -36.03 7.55 16.20
C LEU A 826 -34.50 7.39 16.35
N GLU A 827 -34.04 6.69 17.39
CA GLU A 827 -32.61 6.42 17.58
C GLU A 827 -32.05 5.56 16.43
N GLU A 828 -32.72 4.45 16.14
CA GLU A 828 -32.34 3.53 15.08
C GLU A 828 -32.41 4.19 13.69
N LEU A 829 -33.43 5.03 13.44
CA LEU A 829 -33.51 5.81 12.21
C LEU A 829 -32.29 6.72 12.01
N ALA A 830 -31.86 7.40 13.07
CA ALA A 830 -30.70 8.30 13.01
C ALA A 830 -29.39 7.53 12.80
N ASP A 831 -29.21 6.40 13.49
CA ASP A 831 -28.04 5.52 13.33
C ASP A 831 -27.98 4.95 11.91
N GLN A 832 -29.09 4.43 11.40
CA GLN A 832 -29.13 3.87 10.05
C GLN A 832 -28.97 4.94 8.97
N ALA A 833 -29.53 6.15 9.17
CA ALA A 833 -29.33 7.26 8.25
C ALA A 833 -27.85 7.70 8.26
N PHE A 834 -27.20 7.70 9.42
CA PHE A 834 -25.76 7.95 9.50
C PHE A 834 -24.94 6.90 8.75
N ASP A 835 -25.31 5.62 8.86
CA ASP A 835 -24.68 4.51 8.12
C ASP A 835 -24.96 4.52 6.61
N ASP A 836 -25.90 5.35 6.11
CA ASP A 836 -26.23 5.37 4.69
C ASP A 836 -25.09 5.91 3.81
N GLN A 837 -24.93 5.34 2.61
CA GLN A 837 -23.86 5.69 1.67
C GLN A 837 -23.91 7.17 1.22
N CYS A 838 -25.09 7.80 1.25
CA CYS A 838 -25.26 9.20 0.87
C CYS A 838 -24.69 10.18 1.92
N THR A 839 -24.64 9.78 3.20
CA THR A 839 -24.21 10.66 4.31
C THR A 839 -22.80 11.21 4.12
N GLY A 840 -21.90 10.40 3.55
CA GLY A 840 -20.51 10.78 3.29
C GLY A 840 -20.35 11.94 2.31
N ALA A 841 -21.33 12.18 1.44
CA ALA A 841 -21.26 13.21 0.41
C ALA A 841 -21.93 14.54 0.80
N ASN A 842 -22.53 14.63 2.00
CA ASN A 842 -23.25 15.82 2.43
C ASN A 842 -22.30 17.00 2.77
N PRO A 843 -22.58 18.25 2.34
CA PRO A 843 -21.70 19.41 2.55
C PRO A 843 -21.39 19.73 4.01
N ARG A 844 -22.34 19.45 4.91
CA ARG A 844 -22.17 19.55 6.35
C ARG A 844 -22.23 18.15 6.93
N TYR A 845 -21.09 17.61 7.34
CA TYR A 845 -21.07 16.22 7.79
C TYR A 845 -21.84 16.08 9.11
N PRO A 846 -22.90 15.25 9.18
CA PRO A 846 -23.76 15.22 10.35
C PRO A 846 -23.15 14.47 11.52
N LEU A 847 -23.60 14.82 12.72
CA LEU A 847 -23.59 13.91 13.87
C LEU A 847 -24.89 13.11 13.90
N ILE A 848 -24.91 11.94 14.53
CA ILE A 848 -26.14 11.13 14.69
C ILE A 848 -27.23 11.94 15.40
N ARG A 849 -26.86 12.71 16.44
CA ARG A 849 -27.78 13.62 17.12
C ARG A 849 -28.38 14.67 16.20
N ASP A 850 -27.65 15.09 15.15
CA ASP A 850 -28.14 16.07 14.20
C ASP A 850 -29.26 15.48 13.35
N LEU A 851 -29.05 14.25 12.85
CA LEU A 851 -30.04 13.51 12.08
C LEU A 851 -31.29 13.24 12.92
N LYS A 852 -31.09 12.84 14.19
CA LYS A 852 -32.18 12.65 15.15
C LYS A 852 -33.03 13.92 15.32
N GLU A 853 -32.39 15.05 15.53
CA GLU A 853 -33.08 16.34 15.68
C GLU A 853 -33.80 16.76 14.39
N LEU A 854 -33.18 16.57 13.23
CA LEU A 854 -33.81 16.84 11.93
C LEU A 854 -35.09 16.02 11.71
N PHE A 855 -35.10 14.74 12.10
CA PHE A 855 -36.31 13.91 12.06
C PHE A 855 -37.42 14.48 12.94
N VAL A 856 -37.10 14.94 14.16
CA VAL A 856 -38.08 15.55 15.08
C VAL A 856 -38.64 16.86 14.51
N LEU A 857 -37.78 17.70 13.94
CA LEU A 857 -38.20 18.98 13.36
C LEU A 857 -39.09 18.78 12.12
N ALA A 858 -38.74 17.81 11.25
CA ALA A 858 -39.57 17.42 10.11
C ALA A 858 -40.91 16.77 10.54
N TYR A 859 -40.92 16.06 11.67
CA TYR A 859 -42.15 15.51 12.24
C TYR A 859 -43.11 16.60 12.71
N GLN A 860 -42.59 17.65 13.35
CA GLN A 860 -43.39 18.74 13.90
C GLN A 860 -43.69 19.85 12.89
N GLY A 861 -42.99 19.90 11.75
CA GLY A 861 -43.03 21.05 10.84
C GLY A 861 -42.33 22.30 11.39
N CYS A 862 -41.39 22.13 12.32
CA CYS A 862 -40.69 23.23 12.99
C CYS A 862 -39.52 23.74 12.15
N ARG A 863 -39.35 25.06 12.07
CA ARG A 863 -38.24 25.68 11.34
C ARG A 863 -36.90 25.37 12.00
N VAL A 864 -35.89 25.07 11.18
CA VAL A 864 -34.49 24.85 11.57
C VAL A 864 -33.68 26.12 11.29
N ASP A 865 -32.85 26.60 12.21
CA ASP A 865 -31.88 27.67 11.92
C ASP A 865 -30.50 27.05 11.62
N ALA A 866 -29.88 27.44 10.50
CA ALA A 866 -28.57 26.98 10.07
C ALA A 866 -27.46 27.26 11.10
N THR A 867 -27.60 28.39 11.83
CA THR A 867 -26.58 28.94 12.73
C THR A 867 -26.54 28.28 14.11
N LEU A 868 -27.60 27.57 14.52
CA LEU A 868 -27.80 27.13 15.92
C LEU A 868 -27.95 25.61 16.09
N PHE A 869 -27.21 24.79 15.34
CA PHE A 869 -27.37 23.34 15.56
C PHE A 869 -26.74 22.87 16.87
N HIS A 870 -25.65 23.50 17.35
CA HIS A 870 -25.20 23.38 18.76
C HIS A 870 -24.43 24.63 19.24
N PRO A 871 -25.08 25.59 19.90
CA PRO A 871 -24.44 26.55 20.78
C PRO A 871 -24.35 26.00 22.23
N GLU A 872 -23.38 26.47 23.00
CA GLU A 872 -23.01 25.99 24.34
C GLU A 872 -24.21 25.75 25.28
N SER A 873 -24.21 24.61 25.97
CA SER A 873 -25.04 24.44 27.16
C SER A 873 -24.58 25.42 28.23
N GLU A 874 -25.39 26.42 28.58
CA GLU A 874 -25.15 27.19 29.81
C GLU A 874 -25.02 26.21 30.99
N PRO A 875 -23.99 26.34 31.84
CA PRO A 875 -23.87 25.49 33.01
C PRO A 875 -25.06 25.75 33.93
N GLN A 876 -25.87 24.70 34.18
CA GLN A 876 -26.97 24.73 35.14
C GLN A 876 -26.52 25.44 36.43
N SER A 877 -27.14 26.60 36.69
CA SER A 877 -26.92 27.38 37.89
C SER A 877 -27.19 26.52 39.13
N LYS A 878 -26.16 26.39 39.98
CA LYS A 878 -26.30 25.88 41.35
C LYS A 878 -27.25 26.78 42.16
N SER A 879 -28.48 26.32 42.36
CA SER A 879 -29.37 26.65 43.48
C SER A 879 -30.51 25.62 43.41
N GLU A 880 -30.87 24.84 44.43
CA GLU A 880 -31.05 25.20 45.83
C GLU A 880 -30.79 24.03 46.78
N ALA A 881 -30.62 24.41 48.04
CA ALA A 881 -30.29 23.63 49.21
C ALA A 881 -31.48 22.85 49.79
N ILE A 882 -31.14 21.73 50.45
CA ILE A 882 -31.77 21.16 51.67
C ILE A 882 -33.22 20.68 51.58
N VAL A 883 -33.47 19.40 51.90
CA VAL A 883 -34.34 18.91 53.01
C VAL A 883 -34.00 17.42 53.29
N THR A 884 -33.46 17.17 54.50
CA THR A 884 -33.66 16.03 55.46
C THR A 884 -34.38 14.75 54.96
N VAL A 885 -33.96 13.51 55.27
CA VAL A 885 -33.38 12.89 56.48
C VAL A 885 -32.40 11.79 56.08
#